data_AF-A0AAP0R0U0-F1
#
_entry.id   AF-A0AAP0R0U0-F1
#
_cell.length_a   1.000
_cell.length_b   1.000
_cell.length_c   1.000
_cell.angle_alpha   90.00
_cell.angle_beta   90.00
_cell.angle_gamma   90.00
#
_symmetry.space_group_name_H-M   'P 1'
#
loop_
_entity.id
_entity.type
_entity.pdbx_description
1 polymer ?
#
loop_
_entity_poly.entity_id
_entity_poly.type
_entity_poly.pdbx_seq_one_letter_code
_entity_poly.pdbx_strand_id
1 'polypeptide(L)'
;MVDNVGEVQIIDEVQQVSSEEGVSGSNKRKIELRSFVWKHFSKLPGGLRAKCHYCRRSYAAHSNSGTSGLSTHLDRCKVRKKMKAENDAKQQTLVFKKGKGKDDGTAKVTHIGFNREACRMALVKMIIKDELPFRFVEAEGFLEFMETCCPKFEVPSRRTITRDILELYQNEKGLLKSILSANKQRVCITTDTWTSIQMSNFMVVTAHFIDEEWVLHKRILTFTPISNHKGDGIGKLIENCLIDWGIEKLFTITVDNASANTLAIAYVKKKLANWSGNSMVLNGLYMHVRCSAHIINLIVQDGLSQSIASIRNAVKYVRSSPARLQKFKTCVDREKISRGGLMVLDVPTRWNSTYLMLEKAVAFEKAFERLKEDDGHYTNWFDEDESEKRRVGPPIDKDWENAKRLVKCLSIFYHVTLKFSSSLTVTSNNFLNEMWKVYIHLKSLVDSNDFLLNQMGYKMEEKFVKYWGHFFEKVNMLLIVANVLDPRCKLDFVIWCFSSLYDIRKVDELRANIKELLLKLLENYGGESNRNRGERCRAVHDGASSSVESFDPFTQFKKMKESSNDDISGKNDVEKYLSETCESASNPQFDILTWWKLNGPRYPILSQIAKDVLAIPVSTVASESAFSTGGRILDPFRSSLTHKTVESLICTQNWLRSTLLGECTIQPSQEEAEFYELVETEFLRPMQSQEQQQVAEE
;
A
#
# COMPACT_ATOMS: atom_id res chain seq x y z
N MET A 1 -38.34 31.58 30.96
CA MET A 1 -39.78 31.40 31.19
C MET A 1 -40.20 30.26 30.28
N VAL A 2 -40.29 29.04 30.84
CA VAL A 2 -41.56 28.29 31.04
C VAL A 2 -41.94 27.60 29.71
N ASP A 3 -42.14 26.31 29.51
CA ASP A 3 -42.20 25.03 30.25
C ASP A 3 -41.98 23.94 29.16
N ASN A 4 -41.27 22.83 29.38
CA ASN A 4 -41.71 21.54 29.92
C ASN A 4 -42.79 20.78 29.08
N VAL A 5 -42.58 19.44 28.97
CA VAL A 5 -43.49 18.36 28.52
C VAL A 5 -43.61 18.17 26.99
N GLY A 6 -43.56 16.96 26.41
CA GLY A 6 -43.54 15.62 26.99
C GLY A 6 -43.39 14.51 25.94
N GLU A 7 -43.13 13.32 26.48
CA GLU A 7 -43.05 12.03 25.79
C GLU A 7 -44.40 11.63 25.17
N VAL A 8 -44.30 10.98 24.00
CA VAL A 8 -45.43 10.47 23.23
C VAL A 8 -45.99 9.21 23.89
N GLN A 9 -47.26 9.29 24.29
CA GLN A 9 -48.13 8.19 24.69
C GLN A 9 -48.44 7.28 23.48
N ILE A 10 -48.50 5.96 23.71
CA ILE A 10 -49.30 5.05 22.90
C ILE A 10 -50.48 4.58 23.76
N ILE A 11 -51.65 4.71 23.15
CA ILE A 11 -53.00 4.70 23.70
C ILE A 11 -53.49 3.27 23.93
N ASP A 12 -54.04 3.01 25.12
CA ASP A 12 -54.92 1.89 25.44
C ASP A 12 -56.37 2.39 25.36
N GLU A 13 -57.17 1.88 24.42
CA GLU A 13 -58.64 1.81 24.50
C GLU A 13 -59.06 0.47 23.87
N VAL A 14 -59.92 -0.33 24.48
CA VAL A 14 -61.37 -0.24 24.23
C VAL A 14 -62.19 -0.88 25.37
N GLN A 15 -63.08 -0.02 25.89
CA GLN A 15 -64.50 -0.18 26.27
C GLN A 15 -65.01 -0.98 27.49
N GLN A 16 -65.86 -0.22 28.20
CA GLN A 16 -66.80 -0.52 29.28
C GLN A 16 -68.04 -1.29 28.80
N VAL A 17 -68.70 -2.00 29.73
CA VAL A 17 -70.18 -2.07 29.81
C VAL A 17 -70.61 -1.96 31.27
N SER A 18 -71.74 -1.28 31.43
CA SER A 18 -72.43 -0.63 32.55
C SER A 18 -73.16 -1.54 33.56
N SER A 19 -73.44 -1.02 34.76
CA SER A 19 -74.80 -0.78 35.31
C SER A 19 -74.76 -0.33 36.78
N GLU A 20 -75.80 0.40 37.17
CA GLU A 20 -75.92 1.37 38.25
C GLU A 20 -76.37 0.82 39.62
N GLU A 21 -76.30 1.73 40.62
CA GLU A 21 -77.07 1.83 41.88
C GLU A 21 -76.71 1.00 43.14
N GLY A 22 -76.51 1.72 44.26
CA GLY A 22 -77.13 1.35 45.55
C GLY A 22 -76.24 0.96 46.76
N VAL A 23 -75.91 1.97 47.59
CA VAL A 23 -75.92 1.94 49.08
C VAL A 23 -74.91 1.09 49.90
N SER A 24 -74.10 1.84 50.68
CA SER A 24 -73.55 1.57 52.02
C SER A 24 -72.40 0.57 52.26
N GLY A 25 -71.44 1.00 53.08
CA GLY A 25 -70.87 0.12 54.12
C GLY A 25 -69.37 -0.17 54.08
N SER A 26 -68.65 0.57 54.92
CA SER A 26 -67.36 0.23 55.57
C SER A 26 -66.04 0.44 54.79
N ASN A 27 -65.31 1.45 55.27
CA ASN A 27 -63.87 1.65 55.06
C ASN A 27 -63.06 0.42 55.50
N LYS A 28 -62.54 -0.37 54.56
CA LYS A 28 -61.35 -1.20 54.78
C LYS A 28 -60.15 -0.54 54.09
N ARG A 29 -59.19 -0.07 54.88
CA ARG A 29 -57.88 0.41 54.39
C ARG A 29 -57.28 -0.61 53.41
N LYS A 30 -57.00 -0.21 52.16
CA LYS A 30 -56.21 -1.00 51.21
C LYS A 30 -54.81 -1.16 51.79
N ILE A 31 -54.47 -2.37 52.24
CA ILE A 31 -53.11 -2.71 52.68
C ILE A 31 -52.22 -2.80 51.44
N GLU A 32 -51.18 -1.97 51.37
CA GLU A 32 -50.17 -2.07 50.31
C GLU A 32 -49.44 -3.42 50.36
N LEU A 33 -49.30 -4.05 49.20
CA LEU A 33 -48.65 -5.34 49.06
C LEU A 33 -47.13 -5.16 49.11
N ARG A 34 -46.51 -5.47 50.26
CA ARG A 34 -45.09 -5.18 50.55
C ARG A 34 -44.06 -6.04 49.78
N SER A 35 -44.45 -7.15 49.18
CA SER A 35 -43.50 -8.10 48.57
C SER A 35 -43.11 -7.68 47.14
N PHE A 36 -41.82 -7.75 46.81
CA PHE A 36 -41.29 -7.38 45.49
C PHE A 36 -41.96 -8.11 44.33
N VAL A 37 -42.49 -9.32 44.58
CA VAL A 37 -43.15 -10.14 43.55
C VAL A 37 -44.33 -9.39 42.92
N TRP A 38 -44.98 -8.50 43.64
CA TRP A 38 -46.13 -7.74 43.14
C TRP A 38 -45.79 -6.71 42.05
N LYS A 39 -44.50 -6.39 41.85
CA LYS A 39 -44.05 -5.65 40.66
C LYS A 39 -44.17 -6.45 39.37
N HIS A 40 -44.37 -7.76 39.46
CA HIS A 40 -44.34 -8.70 38.33
C HIS A 40 -45.64 -9.50 38.16
N PHE A 41 -46.65 -9.24 38.99
CA PHE A 41 -47.94 -9.93 38.96
C PHE A 41 -49.10 -8.97 39.24
N SER A 42 -50.24 -9.19 38.58
CA SER A 42 -51.50 -8.52 38.88
C SER A 42 -52.47 -9.48 39.57
N LYS A 43 -53.12 -9.05 40.66
CA LYS A 43 -54.20 -9.84 41.28
C LYS A 43 -55.43 -9.85 40.39
N LEU A 44 -56.05 -11.02 40.23
CA LEU A 44 -57.30 -11.18 39.49
C LEU A 44 -58.51 -10.82 40.39
N PRO A 45 -59.67 -10.47 39.81
CA PRO A 45 -60.90 -10.19 40.56
C PRO A 45 -61.21 -11.32 41.54
N GLY A 46 -61.51 -10.99 42.79
CA GLY A 46 -61.69 -11.96 43.88
C GLY A 46 -60.43 -12.25 44.71
N GLY A 47 -59.24 -11.79 44.30
CA GLY A 47 -58.03 -11.75 45.15
C GLY A 47 -57.40 -13.11 45.49
N LEU A 48 -57.99 -14.22 45.06
CA LEU A 48 -57.50 -15.59 45.32
C LEU A 48 -56.37 -16.01 44.37
N ARG A 49 -56.19 -15.32 43.24
CA ARG A 49 -55.19 -15.65 42.21
C ARG A 49 -54.47 -14.41 41.67
N ALA A 50 -53.23 -14.60 41.23
CA ALA A 50 -52.39 -13.57 40.62
C ALA A 50 -51.84 -14.04 39.27
N LYS A 51 -51.83 -13.16 38.27
CA LYS A 51 -51.38 -13.43 36.90
C LYS A 51 -50.00 -12.86 36.68
N CYS A 52 -49.06 -13.69 36.21
CA CYS A 52 -47.69 -13.27 35.90
C CYS A 52 -47.68 -12.35 34.68
N HIS A 53 -46.96 -11.23 34.73
CA HIS A 53 -46.85 -10.30 33.59
C HIS A 53 -46.14 -10.90 32.38
N TYR A 54 -45.20 -11.84 32.60
CA TYR A 54 -44.37 -12.41 31.55
C TYR A 54 -45.02 -13.60 30.84
N CYS A 55 -45.35 -14.66 31.58
CA CYS A 55 -45.91 -15.88 30.98
C CYS A 55 -47.43 -15.91 30.98
N ARG A 56 -48.09 -14.88 31.53
CA ARG A 56 -49.54 -14.73 31.64
C ARG A 56 -50.26 -15.89 32.38
N ARG A 57 -49.54 -16.83 33.00
CA ARG A 57 -50.11 -17.91 33.82
C ARG A 57 -50.60 -17.38 35.18
N SER A 58 -51.66 -17.99 35.68
CA SER A 58 -52.32 -17.61 36.93
C SER A 58 -51.92 -18.54 38.07
N TYR A 59 -51.58 -17.98 39.23
CA TYR A 59 -51.09 -18.68 40.42
C TYR A 59 -51.97 -18.36 41.63
N ALA A 60 -52.02 -19.27 42.61
CA ALA A 60 -52.74 -19.02 43.86
C ALA A 60 -52.07 -17.87 44.65
N ALA A 61 -52.89 -16.98 45.21
CA ALA A 61 -52.46 -15.72 45.79
C ALA A 61 -53.35 -15.29 46.97
N HIS A 62 -53.85 -16.27 47.72
CA HIS A 62 -54.67 -16.01 48.90
C HIS A 62 -53.93 -15.13 49.90
N SER A 63 -54.65 -14.29 50.64
CA SER A 63 -54.10 -13.46 51.71
C SER A 63 -53.39 -14.27 52.81
N ASN A 64 -53.73 -15.55 52.97
CA ASN A 64 -53.14 -16.47 53.95
C ASN A 64 -52.02 -17.35 53.36
N SER A 65 -51.77 -17.26 52.05
CA SER A 65 -50.69 -17.99 51.38
C SER A 65 -49.53 -17.03 51.14
N GLY A 66 -48.36 -17.30 51.72
CA GLY A 66 -47.17 -16.47 51.53
C GLY A 66 -46.78 -16.29 50.05
N THR A 67 -45.96 -15.28 49.75
CA THR A 67 -45.55 -14.94 48.37
C THR A 67 -44.44 -15.84 47.80
N SER A 68 -44.01 -16.85 48.55
CA SER A 68 -42.95 -17.79 48.17
C SER A 68 -43.24 -18.52 46.86
N GLY A 69 -44.48 -18.99 46.63
CA GLY A 69 -44.84 -19.65 45.37
C GLY A 69 -44.74 -18.73 44.14
N LEU A 70 -45.06 -17.44 44.29
CA LEU A 70 -44.91 -16.43 43.24
C LEU A 70 -43.44 -16.12 42.97
N SER A 71 -42.61 -16.06 44.03
CA SER A 71 -41.16 -15.87 43.92
C SER A 71 -40.49 -17.06 43.21
N THR A 72 -40.81 -18.29 43.62
CA THR A 72 -40.27 -19.50 42.97
C THR A 72 -40.67 -19.57 41.50
N HIS A 73 -41.87 -19.11 41.14
CA HIS A 73 -42.25 -18.98 39.74
C HIS A 73 -41.38 -17.95 39.01
N LEU A 74 -41.14 -16.77 39.57
CA LEU A 74 -40.31 -15.74 38.93
C LEU A 74 -38.90 -16.24 38.61
N ASP A 75 -38.32 -17.07 39.47
CA ASP A 75 -36.99 -17.66 39.25
C ASP A 75 -36.99 -18.77 38.19
N ARG A 76 -38.15 -19.39 37.93
CA ARG A 76 -38.31 -20.49 36.97
C ARG A 76 -39.03 -20.10 35.68
N CYS A 77 -39.55 -18.87 35.60
CA CYS A 77 -40.30 -18.39 34.45
C CYS A 77 -39.39 -18.30 33.22
N LYS A 78 -39.54 -19.25 32.28
CA LYS A 78 -38.72 -19.35 31.05
C LYS A 78 -38.78 -18.07 30.21
N VAL A 79 -39.97 -17.45 30.11
CA VAL A 79 -40.17 -16.20 29.36
C VAL A 79 -39.40 -15.04 30.00
N ARG A 80 -39.45 -14.91 31.33
CA ARG A 80 -38.68 -13.90 32.07
C ARG A 80 -37.17 -14.15 31.96
N LYS A 81 -36.73 -15.41 32.01
CA LYS A 81 -35.31 -15.78 31.86
C LYS A 81 -34.79 -15.48 30.45
N LYS A 82 -35.57 -15.75 29.41
CA LYS A 82 -35.22 -15.42 28.02
C LYS A 82 -35.06 -13.91 27.83
N MET A 83 -36.05 -13.13 28.28
CA MET A 83 -35.97 -11.67 28.22
C MET A 83 -34.84 -11.07 29.07
N LYS A 84 -34.49 -11.70 30.20
CA LYS A 84 -33.35 -11.27 31.01
C LYS A 84 -32.01 -11.60 30.34
N ALA A 85 -31.90 -12.72 29.63
CA ALA A 85 -30.71 -13.08 28.87
C ALA A 85 -30.51 -12.18 27.65
N GLU A 86 -31.58 -11.86 26.91
CA GLU A 86 -31.52 -10.96 25.76
C GLU A 86 -31.10 -9.52 26.15
N ASN A 87 -31.40 -9.10 27.39
CA ASN A 87 -31.07 -7.76 27.92
C ASN A 87 -29.93 -7.75 28.95
N ASP A 88 -29.14 -8.83 29.10
CA ASP A 88 -28.03 -8.84 30.07
C ASP A 88 -26.81 -8.09 29.49
N ALA A 89 -26.55 -6.89 30.00
CA ALA A 89 -25.41 -6.06 29.61
C ALA A 89 -24.04 -6.72 29.86
N LYS A 90 -23.98 -7.85 30.59
CA LYS A 90 -22.75 -8.61 30.86
C LYS A 90 -22.53 -9.80 29.93
N GLN A 91 -23.46 -10.11 29.02
CA GLN A 91 -23.31 -11.27 28.13
C GLN A 91 -22.28 -10.96 27.03
N GLN A 92 -21.12 -11.62 27.11
CA GLN A 92 -20.04 -11.50 26.12
C GLN A 92 -20.25 -12.51 24.98
N THR A 93 -20.17 -12.05 23.73
CA THR A 93 -20.28 -12.91 22.55
C THR A 93 -18.94 -13.59 22.27
N LEU A 94 -18.94 -14.93 22.21
CA LEU A 94 -17.78 -15.71 21.78
C LEU A 94 -17.62 -15.61 20.27
N VAL A 95 -16.46 -15.15 19.79
CA VAL A 95 -16.18 -15.06 18.36
C VAL A 95 -14.99 -15.96 18.02
N PHE A 96 -15.21 -16.84 17.04
CA PHE A 96 -14.15 -17.66 16.45
C PHE A 96 -13.46 -16.83 15.35
N LYS A 97 -12.23 -16.38 15.60
CA LYS A 97 -11.41 -15.78 14.55
C LYS A 97 -10.57 -16.87 13.88
N LYS A 98 -10.70 -17.02 12.55
CA LYS A 98 -9.70 -17.74 11.75
C LYS A 98 -8.37 -16.97 11.82
N GLY A 99 -7.27 -17.69 12.06
CA GLY A 99 -5.93 -17.12 11.96
C GLY A 99 -5.71 -16.53 10.58
N LYS A 100 -5.05 -15.37 10.50
CA LYS A 100 -4.58 -14.79 9.23
C LYS A 100 -3.32 -15.53 8.79
N GLY A 101 -3.50 -16.75 8.31
CA GLY A 101 -2.47 -17.58 7.68
C GLY A 101 -3.18 -18.70 6.93
N LYS A 102 -2.83 -18.91 5.65
CA LYS A 102 -3.12 -20.19 5.02
C LYS A 102 -2.31 -21.24 5.81
N ASP A 103 -2.99 -22.24 6.35
CA ASP A 103 -2.44 -23.41 7.06
C ASP A 103 -2.21 -23.33 8.58
N ASP A 104 -3.09 -22.67 9.34
CA ASP A 104 -3.26 -23.06 10.74
C ASP A 104 -4.75 -23.28 11.07
N GLY A 105 -5.16 -24.55 11.10
CA GLY A 105 -6.54 -25.00 11.34
C GLY A 105 -7.05 -24.78 12.76
N THR A 106 -6.34 -23.99 13.57
CA THR A 106 -6.71 -23.72 14.96
C THR A 106 -7.50 -22.41 15.08
N ALA A 107 -8.83 -22.52 15.23
CA ALA A 107 -9.68 -21.37 15.53
C ALA A 107 -9.39 -20.88 16.96
N LYS A 108 -8.79 -19.69 17.10
CA LYS A 108 -8.65 -19.04 18.41
C LYS A 108 -10.01 -18.48 18.83
N VAL A 109 -10.55 -19.04 19.92
CA VAL A 109 -11.72 -18.47 20.62
C VAL A 109 -11.27 -17.18 21.29
N THR A 110 -11.87 -16.06 20.91
CA THR A 110 -11.59 -14.76 21.54
C THR A 110 -12.87 -14.11 22.02
N HIS A 111 -12.80 -13.45 23.18
CA HIS A 111 -13.85 -12.60 23.70
C HIS A 111 -13.72 -11.21 23.04
N ILE A 112 -14.76 -10.75 22.34
CA ILE A 112 -14.81 -9.37 21.83
C ILE A 112 -16.01 -8.68 22.48
N GLY A 113 -15.76 -7.97 23.58
CA GLY A 113 -16.72 -7.02 24.13
C GLY A 113 -16.73 -5.72 23.32
N PHE A 114 -17.86 -5.01 23.31
CA PHE A 114 -17.93 -3.67 22.74
C PHE A 114 -16.92 -2.75 23.42
N ASN A 115 -16.05 -2.12 22.63
CA ASN A 115 -15.05 -1.17 23.09
C ASN A 115 -15.18 0.11 22.25
N ARG A 116 -15.65 1.18 22.89
CA ARG A 116 -15.97 2.45 22.22
C ARG A 116 -14.73 3.07 21.58
N GLU A 117 -13.61 3.04 22.29
CA GLU A 117 -12.33 3.62 21.85
C GLU A 117 -11.78 2.85 20.65
N ALA A 118 -11.88 1.51 20.66
CA ALA A 118 -11.47 0.67 19.55
C ALA A 118 -12.32 0.90 18.29
N CYS A 119 -13.64 1.03 18.44
CA CYS A 119 -14.54 1.39 17.34
C CYS A 119 -14.21 2.78 16.78
N ARG A 120 -13.97 3.76 17.65
CA ARG A 120 -13.58 5.12 17.24
C ARG A 120 -12.25 5.16 16.51
N MET A 121 -11.24 4.43 16.98
CA MET A 121 -9.96 4.31 16.31
C MET A 121 -10.08 3.56 14.98
N ALA A 122 -10.93 2.53 14.89
CA ALA A 122 -11.21 1.84 13.63
C ALA A 122 -11.87 2.79 12.60
N LEU A 123 -12.82 3.62 13.03
CA LEU A 123 -13.45 4.65 12.20
C LEU A 123 -12.43 5.68 11.68
N VAL A 124 -11.54 6.18 12.54
CA VAL A 124 -10.44 7.07 12.13
C VAL A 124 -9.55 6.41 11.09
N LYS A 125 -9.13 5.15 11.32
CA LYS A 125 -8.30 4.39 10.38
C LYS A 125 -9.00 4.14 9.04
N MET A 126 -10.32 3.90 9.05
CA MET A 126 -11.13 3.74 7.84
C MET A 126 -11.12 5.03 7.00
N ILE A 127 -11.41 6.17 7.63
CA ILE A 127 -11.40 7.48 6.95
C ILE A 127 -10.04 7.77 6.31
N ILE A 128 -8.94 7.47 7.01
CA ILE A 128 -7.58 7.67 6.47
C ILE A 128 -7.28 6.69 5.33
N LYS A 129 -7.57 5.40 5.52
CA LYS A 129 -7.22 4.36 4.54
C LYS A 129 -8.02 4.47 3.27
N ASP A 130 -9.30 4.76 3.40
CA ASP A 130 -10.28 4.75 2.31
C ASP A 130 -10.54 6.16 1.77
N GLU A 131 -9.80 7.15 2.29
CA GLU A 131 -9.78 8.54 1.82
C GLU A 131 -11.13 9.24 1.89
N LEU A 132 -11.93 8.89 2.90
CA LEU A 132 -13.28 9.40 3.04
C LEU A 132 -13.27 10.88 3.48
N PRO A 133 -14.21 11.72 2.99
CA PRO A 133 -14.39 13.06 3.49
C PRO A 133 -14.69 13.06 5.00
N PHE A 134 -14.19 14.04 5.76
CA PHE A 134 -14.45 14.09 7.22
C PHE A 134 -15.93 14.21 7.59
N ARG A 135 -16.76 14.72 6.66
CA ARG A 135 -18.22 14.80 6.85
C ARG A 135 -18.92 13.45 6.65
N PHE A 136 -18.21 12.42 6.20
CA PHE A 136 -18.76 11.06 6.03
C PHE A 136 -19.43 10.54 7.30
N VAL A 137 -18.87 10.84 8.47
CA VAL A 137 -19.44 10.43 9.78
C VAL A 137 -20.76 11.12 10.13
N GLU A 138 -21.13 12.15 9.40
CA GLU A 138 -22.38 12.91 9.55
C GLU A 138 -23.39 12.59 8.44
N ALA A 139 -23.07 11.65 7.53
CA ALA A 139 -23.95 11.26 6.43
C ALA A 139 -25.09 10.36 6.94
N GLU A 140 -26.32 10.65 6.51
CA GLU A 140 -27.55 9.96 6.96
C GLU A 140 -27.43 8.43 6.82
N GLY A 141 -27.06 7.92 5.65
CA GLY A 141 -26.91 6.48 5.43
C GLY A 141 -25.82 5.82 6.29
N PHE A 142 -24.75 6.53 6.63
CA PHE A 142 -23.73 6.00 7.56
C PHE A 142 -24.27 5.97 9.00
N LEU A 143 -25.04 6.97 9.40
CA LEU A 143 -25.68 7.00 10.73
C LEU A 143 -26.70 5.87 10.87
N GLU A 144 -27.56 5.66 9.88
CA GLU A 144 -28.52 4.55 9.84
C GLU A 144 -27.83 3.19 9.90
N PHE A 145 -26.75 3.02 9.12
CA PHE A 145 -25.91 1.82 9.16
C PHE A 145 -25.32 1.57 10.56
N MET A 146 -24.78 2.61 11.21
CA MET A 146 -24.20 2.49 12.54
C MET A 146 -25.24 2.25 13.63
N GLU A 147 -26.43 2.86 13.54
CA GLU A 147 -27.54 2.61 14.45
C GLU A 147 -28.03 1.15 14.35
N THR A 148 -28.02 0.58 13.15
CA THR A 148 -28.40 -0.82 12.94
C THR A 148 -27.30 -1.79 13.38
N CYS A 149 -26.05 -1.56 12.96
CA CYS A 149 -24.94 -2.48 13.22
C CYS A 149 -24.39 -2.39 14.65
N CYS A 150 -24.34 -1.19 15.23
CA CYS A 150 -23.79 -0.95 16.56
C CYS A 150 -24.46 0.24 17.28
N PRO A 151 -25.73 0.11 17.70
CA PRO A 151 -26.49 1.22 18.30
C PRO A 151 -25.88 1.79 19.59
N LYS A 152 -24.96 1.06 20.24
CA LYS A 152 -24.22 1.54 21.43
C LYS A 152 -23.07 2.50 21.08
N PHE A 153 -22.67 2.59 19.81
CA PHE A 153 -21.59 3.45 19.36
C PHE A 153 -22.11 4.84 19.01
N GLU A 154 -21.86 5.80 19.89
CA GLU A 154 -22.07 7.21 19.59
C GLU A 154 -21.05 7.68 18.54
N VAL A 155 -21.56 7.92 17.33
CA VAL A 155 -20.73 8.36 16.19
C VAL A 155 -20.14 9.75 16.49
N PRO A 156 -18.80 9.93 16.41
CA PRO A 156 -18.16 11.21 16.69
C PRO A 156 -18.42 12.23 15.58
N SER A 157 -18.45 13.53 15.95
CA SER A 157 -18.55 14.63 14.98
C SER A 157 -17.32 14.74 14.06
N ARG A 158 -17.45 15.43 12.93
CA ARG A 158 -16.31 15.70 12.03
C ARG A 158 -15.14 16.39 12.73
N ARG A 159 -15.41 17.28 13.70
CA ARG A 159 -14.37 17.99 14.48
C ARG A 159 -13.59 17.01 15.35
N THR A 160 -14.31 16.10 16.00
CA THR A 160 -13.73 15.05 16.84
C THR A 160 -12.84 14.15 15.99
N ILE A 161 -13.33 13.70 14.83
CA ILE A 161 -12.55 12.89 13.89
C ILE A 161 -11.29 13.62 13.41
N THR A 162 -11.38 14.89 13.02
CA THR A 162 -10.19 15.64 12.58
C THR A 162 -9.14 15.73 13.67
N ARG A 163 -9.53 15.96 14.93
CA ARG A 163 -8.58 15.96 16.05
C ARG A 163 -7.94 14.59 16.23
N ASP A 164 -8.72 13.53 16.21
CA ASP A 164 -8.22 12.17 16.43
C ASP A 164 -7.29 11.71 15.30
N ILE A 165 -7.51 12.16 14.05
CA ILE A 165 -6.58 11.95 12.93
C ILE A 165 -5.24 12.62 13.21
N LEU A 166 -5.25 13.88 13.66
CA LEU A 166 -4.02 14.61 13.97
C LEU A 166 -3.27 13.99 15.16
N GLU A 167 -4.00 13.52 16.17
CA GLU A 167 -3.43 12.81 17.32
C GLU A 167 -2.79 11.49 16.88
N LEU A 168 -3.49 10.70 16.05
CA LEU A 168 -2.95 9.47 15.49
C LEU A 168 -1.69 9.73 14.67
N TYR A 169 -1.67 10.78 13.85
CA TYR A 169 -0.47 11.19 13.12
C TYR A 169 0.71 11.50 14.05
N GLN A 170 0.50 12.27 15.12
CA GLN A 170 1.59 12.58 16.07
C GLN A 170 2.08 11.34 16.79
N ASN A 171 1.18 10.44 17.20
CA ASN A 171 1.52 9.19 17.87
C ASN A 171 2.35 8.27 16.96
N GLU A 172 1.91 8.05 15.72
CA GLU A 172 2.62 7.21 14.75
C GLU A 172 3.96 7.85 14.33
N LYS A 173 4.01 9.18 14.17
CA LYS A 173 5.26 9.92 13.91
C LYS A 173 6.25 9.75 15.05
N GLY A 174 5.78 9.85 16.31
CA GLY A 174 6.59 9.61 17.50
C GLY A 174 7.17 8.20 17.52
N LEU A 175 6.34 7.19 17.27
CA LEU A 175 6.77 5.79 17.21
C LEU A 175 7.84 5.56 16.14
N LEU A 176 7.62 6.07 14.91
CA LEU A 176 8.58 5.94 13.82
C LEU A 176 9.90 6.66 14.12
N LYS A 177 9.86 7.87 14.71
CA LYS A 177 11.06 8.56 15.18
C LYS A 177 11.82 7.71 16.21
N SER A 178 11.12 7.13 17.18
CA SER A 178 11.75 6.24 18.17
C SER A 178 12.44 5.04 17.52
N ILE A 179 11.83 4.42 16.49
CA ILE A 179 12.43 3.31 15.75
C ILE A 179 13.71 3.76 15.03
N LEU A 180 13.65 4.88 14.29
CA LEU A 180 14.79 5.41 13.55
C LEU A 180 15.94 5.83 14.48
N SER A 181 15.62 6.47 15.61
CA SER A 181 16.61 6.89 16.61
C SER A 181 17.22 5.71 17.37
N ALA A 182 16.42 4.72 17.76
CA ALA A 182 16.90 3.56 18.53
C ALA A 182 17.96 2.76 17.77
N ASN A 183 17.75 2.57 16.47
CA ASN A 183 18.66 1.78 15.64
C ASN A 183 19.83 2.60 15.10
N LYS A 184 19.78 3.95 15.22
CA LYS A 184 20.69 4.90 14.53
C LYS A 184 20.95 4.47 13.09
N GLN A 185 19.89 3.98 12.47
CA GLN A 185 19.97 3.25 11.21
C GLN A 185 20.23 4.23 10.08
N ARG A 186 21.05 3.81 9.12
CA ARG A 186 21.26 4.57 7.90
C ARG A 186 20.06 4.42 6.97
N VAL A 187 19.61 5.51 6.36
CA VAL A 187 18.43 5.49 5.47
C VAL A 187 18.80 5.91 4.05
N CYS A 188 18.13 5.33 3.08
CA CYS A 188 18.03 5.88 1.74
C CYS A 188 16.79 6.77 1.67
N ILE A 189 16.81 7.85 0.90
CA ILE A 189 15.61 8.66 0.65
C ILE A 189 15.31 8.75 -0.84
N THR A 190 14.03 8.80 -1.17
CA THR A 190 13.55 9.30 -2.46
C THR A 190 12.85 10.62 -2.23
N THR A 191 12.99 11.54 -3.18
CA THR A 191 12.17 12.75 -3.21
C THR A 191 11.64 13.00 -4.59
N ASP A 192 10.46 13.61 -4.62
CA ASP A 192 9.83 14.06 -5.85
C ASP A 192 9.08 15.37 -5.61
N THR A 193 8.99 16.20 -6.64
CA THR A 193 8.26 17.47 -6.60
C THR A 193 7.11 17.44 -7.59
N TRP A 194 5.95 17.92 -7.14
CA TRP A 194 4.74 17.89 -7.93
C TRP A 194 3.99 19.21 -7.86
N THR A 195 3.32 19.59 -8.95
CA THR A 195 2.49 20.80 -9.01
C THR A 195 1.02 20.41 -9.01
N SER A 196 0.28 20.94 -8.04
CA SER A 196 -1.16 20.67 -7.89
C SER A 196 -2.05 21.35 -8.91
N ILE A 197 -3.29 20.87 -8.98
CA ILE A 197 -4.36 21.49 -9.78
C ILE A 197 -4.66 22.94 -9.35
N GLN A 198 -4.37 23.29 -8.10
CA GLN A 198 -4.44 24.65 -7.57
C GLN A 198 -3.12 25.42 -7.78
N MET A 199 -2.23 24.92 -8.65
CA MET A 199 -0.90 25.48 -8.95
C MET A 199 0.03 25.60 -7.73
N SER A 200 -0.25 24.88 -6.64
CA SER A 200 0.63 24.80 -5.48
C SER A 200 1.63 23.66 -5.65
N ASN A 201 2.91 23.91 -5.38
CA ASN A 201 3.96 22.92 -5.51
C ASN A 201 4.17 22.19 -4.18
N PHE A 202 4.23 20.86 -4.23
CA PHE A 202 4.50 20.00 -3.08
C PHE A 202 5.79 19.22 -3.32
N MET A 203 6.47 18.91 -2.23
CA MET A 203 7.62 18.01 -2.20
C MET A 203 7.33 16.91 -1.20
N VAL A 204 7.64 15.68 -1.60
CA VAL A 204 7.54 14.50 -0.75
C VAL A 204 8.93 13.96 -0.47
N VAL A 205 9.21 13.62 0.78
CA VAL A 205 10.43 12.90 1.17
C VAL A 205 10.03 11.56 1.77
N THR A 206 10.51 10.49 1.16
CA THR A 206 10.23 9.11 1.59
C THR A 206 11.52 8.42 1.98
N ALA A 207 11.59 7.85 3.17
CA ALA A 207 12.70 7.04 3.64
C ALA A 207 12.51 5.56 3.31
N HIS A 208 13.63 4.91 3.00
CA HIS A 208 13.78 3.50 2.67
C HIS A 208 14.89 2.90 3.52
N PHE A 209 14.59 1.83 4.24
CA PHE A 209 15.55 1.14 5.11
C PHE A 209 15.10 -0.30 5.34
N ILE A 210 16.04 -1.19 5.66
CA ILE A 210 15.74 -2.60 5.98
C ILE A 210 15.98 -2.81 7.47
N ASP A 211 14.96 -3.18 8.24
CA ASP A 211 15.09 -3.28 9.70
C ASP A 211 15.94 -4.48 10.18
N GLU A 212 16.06 -4.68 11.49
CA GLU A 212 16.76 -5.84 12.07
C GLU A 212 16.13 -7.19 11.72
N GLU A 213 14.83 -7.21 11.41
CA GLU A 213 14.12 -8.41 10.98
C GLU A 213 14.25 -8.68 9.49
N TRP A 214 15.04 -7.87 8.77
CA TRP A 214 15.25 -7.91 7.32
C TRP A 214 13.97 -7.62 6.52
N VAL A 215 13.11 -6.75 7.05
CA VAL A 215 11.94 -6.23 6.36
C VAL A 215 12.27 -4.90 5.72
N LEU A 216 12.01 -4.77 4.42
CA LEU A 216 12.13 -3.49 3.72
C LEU A 216 10.97 -2.55 4.12
N HIS A 217 11.32 -1.41 4.69
CA HIS A 217 10.40 -0.35 5.04
C HIS A 217 10.52 0.81 4.07
N LYS A 218 9.36 1.25 3.58
CA LYS A 218 9.15 2.52 2.88
C LYS A 218 8.24 3.39 3.74
N ARG A 219 8.69 4.56 4.17
CA ARG A 219 7.93 5.49 5.03
C ARG A 219 7.99 6.91 4.49
N ILE A 220 6.83 7.49 4.16
CA ILE A 220 6.74 8.92 3.83
C ILE A 220 7.01 9.70 5.12
N LEU A 221 8.03 10.55 5.08
CA LEU A 221 8.43 11.37 6.22
C LEU A 221 7.76 12.73 6.19
N THR A 222 7.71 13.34 5.01
CA THR A 222 7.24 14.72 4.83
C THR A 222 6.46 14.83 3.53
N PHE A 223 5.36 15.57 3.56
CA PHE A 223 4.61 16.00 2.38
C PHE A 223 4.26 17.49 2.57
N THR A 224 5.09 18.38 2.03
CA THR A 224 4.99 19.82 2.34
C THR A 224 5.03 20.68 1.10
N PRO A 225 4.40 21.87 1.14
CA PRO A 225 4.50 22.83 0.06
C PRO A 225 5.92 23.34 -0.08
N ILE A 226 6.37 23.56 -1.31
CA ILE A 226 7.66 24.17 -1.63
C ILE A 226 7.45 25.45 -2.45
N SER A 227 8.09 26.54 -2.03
CA SER A 227 7.90 27.86 -2.64
C SER A 227 8.64 28.04 -3.96
N ASN A 228 9.71 27.27 -4.20
CA ASN A 228 10.44 27.27 -5.47
C ASN A 228 11.06 25.89 -5.75
N HIS A 229 11.22 25.56 -7.03
CA HIS A 229 11.88 24.33 -7.48
C HIS A 229 13.40 24.52 -7.66
N LYS A 230 14.01 25.44 -6.90
CA LYS A 230 15.46 25.66 -6.96
C LYS A 230 16.16 24.65 -6.07
N GLY A 231 17.35 24.22 -6.50
CA GLY A 231 18.10 23.18 -5.79
C GLY A 231 18.41 23.52 -4.33
N ASP A 232 18.65 24.77 -3.98
CA ASP A 232 18.89 25.19 -2.60
C ASP A 232 17.63 25.08 -1.72
N GLY A 233 16.45 25.38 -2.28
CA GLY A 233 15.16 25.20 -1.61
C GLY A 233 14.88 23.73 -1.32
N ILE A 234 15.07 22.87 -2.32
CA ILE A 234 14.94 21.41 -2.21
C ILE A 234 15.92 20.87 -1.16
N GLY A 235 17.19 21.28 -1.23
CA GLY A 235 18.22 20.84 -0.28
C GLY A 235 17.94 21.24 1.17
N LYS A 236 17.44 22.47 1.40
CA LYS A 236 17.01 22.94 2.73
C LYS A 236 15.82 22.15 3.28
N LEU A 237 14.86 21.80 2.42
CA LEU A 237 13.71 20.99 2.84
C LEU A 237 14.16 19.60 3.28
N ILE A 238 15.07 18.97 2.52
CA ILE A 238 15.68 17.69 2.90
C ILE A 238 16.43 17.82 4.24
N GLU A 239 17.28 18.84 4.40
CA GLU A 239 18.00 19.10 5.66
C GLU A 239 17.02 19.20 6.85
N ASN A 240 15.99 20.02 6.73
CA ASN A 240 14.97 20.20 7.76
C ASN A 240 14.22 18.90 8.06
N CYS A 241 13.90 18.10 7.03
CA CYS A 241 13.28 16.80 7.20
C CYS A 241 14.19 15.86 8.00
N LEU A 242 15.48 15.77 7.66
CA LEU A 242 16.43 14.92 8.38
C LEU A 242 16.57 15.35 9.84
N ILE A 243 16.63 16.65 10.12
CA ILE A 243 16.68 17.21 11.48
C ILE A 243 15.41 16.89 12.26
N ASP A 244 14.22 17.16 11.70
CA ASP A 244 12.94 16.87 12.38
C ASP A 244 12.84 15.39 12.74
N TRP A 245 13.24 14.50 11.83
CA TRP A 245 13.17 13.06 12.02
C TRP A 245 14.34 12.46 12.82
N GLY A 246 15.32 13.26 13.24
CA GLY A 246 16.48 12.79 14.00
C GLY A 246 17.36 11.81 13.21
N ILE A 247 17.40 11.95 11.87
CA ILE A 247 18.13 11.07 10.97
C ILE A 247 19.52 11.67 10.75
N GLU A 248 20.53 11.10 11.41
CA GLU A 248 21.92 11.57 11.31
C GLU A 248 22.72 10.87 10.18
N LYS A 249 22.34 9.64 9.81
CA LYS A 249 23.05 8.82 8.83
C LYS A 249 22.23 8.68 7.55
N LEU A 250 22.70 9.30 6.47
CA LEU A 250 22.10 9.20 5.14
C LEU A 250 22.99 8.36 4.22
N PHE A 251 22.39 7.42 3.47
CA PHE A 251 23.11 6.61 2.49
C PHE A 251 23.02 7.19 1.09
N THR A 252 21.82 7.23 0.52
CA THR A 252 21.56 7.73 -0.83
C THR A 252 20.31 8.60 -0.89
N ILE A 253 20.28 9.46 -1.91
CA ILE A 253 19.14 10.28 -2.31
C ILE A 253 18.83 9.92 -3.77
N THR A 254 17.66 9.32 -3.99
CA THR A 254 17.15 8.98 -5.31
C THR A 254 16.17 10.03 -5.80
N VAL A 255 16.48 10.62 -6.96
CA VAL A 255 15.76 11.79 -7.50
C VAL A 255 15.57 11.65 -9.01
N ASP A 256 14.62 12.39 -9.57
CA ASP A 256 14.49 12.53 -11.01
C ASP A 256 15.72 13.26 -11.62
N ASN A 257 15.76 13.34 -12.95
CA ASN A 257 16.92 13.90 -13.66
C ASN A 257 16.90 15.42 -13.82
N ALA A 258 16.07 16.14 -13.06
CA ALA A 258 16.08 17.60 -13.08
C ALA A 258 17.43 18.15 -12.60
N SER A 259 17.94 19.17 -13.30
CA SER A 259 19.24 19.78 -12.97
C SER A 259 19.27 20.39 -11.56
N ALA A 260 18.12 20.89 -11.08
CA ALA A 260 17.96 21.43 -9.73
C ALA A 260 18.36 20.42 -8.63
N ASN A 261 18.10 19.12 -8.83
CA ASN A 261 18.41 18.09 -7.84
C ASN A 261 19.92 17.89 -7.65
N THR A 262 20.72 18.15 -8.68
CA THR A 262 22.19 18.08 -8.55
C THR A 262 22.69 19.14 -7.55
N LEU A 263 22.12 20.35 -7.60
CA LEU A 263 22.42 21.42 -6.65
C LEU A 263 21.87 21.10 -5.25
N ALA A 264 20.69 20.49 -5.16
CA ALA A 264 20.10 20.06 -3.89
C ALA A 264 20.97 19.02 -3.16
N ILE A 265 21.48 18.03 -3.89
CA ILE A 265 22.33 17.00 -3.31
C ILE A 265 23.68 17.58 -2.89
N ALA A 266 24.26 18.49 -3.69
CA ALA A 266 25.48 19.19 -3.30
C ALA A 266 25.28 19.99 -2.00
N TYR A 267 24.12 20.64 -1.84
CA TYR A 267 23.75 21.32 -0.60
C TYR A 267 23.68 20.35 0.58
N VAL A 268 22.93 19.25 0.45
CA VAL A 268 22.77 18.26 1.53
C VAL A 268 24.12 17.64 1.92
N LYS A 269 24.97 17.27 0.95
CA LYS A 269 26.33 16.76 1.20
C LYS A 269 27.16 17.74 2.05
N LYS A 270 27.13 19.04 1.69
CA LYS A 270 27.85 20.08 2.44
C LYS A 270 27.35 20.19 3.88
N LYS A 271 26.05 20.02 4.12
CA LYS A 271 25.47 20.10 5.47
C LYS A 271 25.81 18.87 6.31
N LEU A 272 25.63 17.68 5.75
CA LEU A 272 25.93 16.42 6.44
C LEU A 272 27.42 16.27 6.78
N ALA A 273 28.32 16.85 5.98
CA ALA A 273 29.74 16.90 6.29
C ALA A 273 30.05 17.61 7.63
N ASN A 274 29.18 18.53 8.06
CA ASN A 274 29.33 19.27 9.31
C ASN A 274 28.69 18.57 10.53
N TRP A 275 27.88 17.53 10.33
CA TRP A 275 27.13 16.90 11.43
C TRP A 275 28.01 15.89 12.18
N SER A 276 28.52 14.90 11.45
CA SER A 276 29.46 13.91 11.98
C SER A 276 30.21 13.26 10.82
N GLY A 277 31.43 12.77 11.09
CA GLY A 277 32.22 12.03 10.10
C GLY A 277 31.57 10.73 9.60
N ASN A 278 30.51 10.25 10.26
CA ASN A 278 29.78 9.05 9.87
C ASN A 278 28.41 9.31 9.22
N SER A 279 28.04 10.58 9.05
CA SER A 279 26.73 10.96 8.48
C SER A 279 26.57 10.46 7.05
N MET A 280 27.69 10.28 6.33
CA MET A 280 27.74 9.84 4.94
C MET A 280 28.74 8.71 4.77
N VAL A 281 28.44 7.75 3.89
CA VAL A 281 29.39 6.70 3.49
C VAL A 281 30.31 7.25 2.41
N LEU A 282 31.63 7.05 2.56
CA LEU A 282 32.66 7.48 1.61
C LEU A 282 32.51 8.97 1.20
N ASN A 283 32.29 9.85 2.20
CA ASN A 283 32.06 11.29 2.01
C ASN A 283 30.92 11.62 1.03
N GLY A 284 29.95 10.71 0.90
CA GLY A 284 28.80 10.86 0.01
C GLY A 284 29.14 10.68 -1.47
N LEU A 285 30.26 10.06 -1.85
CA LEU A 285 30.67 9.84 -3.24
C LEU A 285 29.51 9.31 -4.11
N TYR A 286 28.79 8.32 -3.60
CA TYR A 286 27.66 7.66 -4.28
C TYR A 286 26.28 8.07 -3.77
N MET A 287 26.15 9.23 -3.09
CA MET A 287 24.88 9.65 -2.50
C MET A 287 23.81 9.96 -3.55
N HIS A 288 24.18 10.41 -4.75
CA HIS A 288 23.21 10.74 -5.81
C HIS A 288 22.85 9.49 -6.62
N VAL A 289 21.59 9.06 -6.54
CA VAL A 289 21.03 8.02 -7.40
C VAL A 289 19.98 8.65 -8.32
N ARG A 290 20.06 8.37 -9.62
CA ARG A 290 19.09 8.85 -10.60
C ARG A 290 17.93 7.87 -10.72
N CYS A 291 16.70 8.38 -10.87
CA CYS A 291 15.51 7.57 -11.07
C CYS A 291 15.57 6.83 -12.41
N SER A 292 15.73 5.51 -12.34
CA SER A 292 15.86 4.65 -13.52
C SER A 292 14.55 4.58 -14.32
N ALA A 293 13.40 4.52 -13.64
CA ALA A 293 12.09 4.54 -14.31
C ALA A 293 11.87 5.85 -15.09
N HIS A 294 12.30 6.98 -14.54
CA HIS A 294 12.23 8.26 -15.23
C HIS A 294 13.20 8.31 -16.43
N ILE A 295 14.41 7.76 -16.32
CA ILE A 295 15.34 7.65 -17.46
C ILE A 295 14.72 6.80 -18.57
N ILE A 296 14.15 5.63 -18.25
CA ILE A 296 13.48 4.79 -19.24
C ILE A 296 12.33 5.55 -19.91
N ASN A 297 11.54 6.30 -19.15
CA ASN A 297 10.50 7.16 -19.73
C ASN A 297 11.07 8.16 -20.74
N LEU A 298 12.19 8.82 -20.42
CA LEU A 298 12.84 9.75 -21.36
C LEU A 298 13.40 9.05 -22.60
N ILE A 299 14.02 7.87 -22.43
CA ILE A 299 14.53 7.05 -23.54
C ILE A 299 13.40 6.70 -24.49
N VAL A 300 12.31 6.13 -23.96
CA VAL A 300 11.21 5.66 -24.79
C VAL A 300 10.52 6.81 -25.49
N GLN A 301 10.21 7.90 -24.77
CA GLN A 301 9.54 9.06 -25.37
C GLN A 301 10.31 9.66 -26.55
N ASP A 302 11.65 9.70 -26.48
CA ASP A 302 12.47 10.23 -27.56
C ASP A 302 12.44 9.33 -28.81
N GLY A 303 12.25 8.02 -28.61
CA GLY A 303 12.09 7.05 -29.69
C GLY A 303 10.68 6.94 -30.26
N LEU A 304 9.64 7.34 -29.52
CA LEU A 304 8.25 7.19 -29.98
C LEU A 304 8.01 7.95 -31.30
N SER A 305 7.40 7.25 -32.26
CA SER A 305 7.18 7.79 -33.61
C SER A 305 5.91 8.64 -33.70
N GLN A 306 5.86 9.51 -34.71
CA GLN A 306 4.63 10.23 -35.09
C GLN A 306 3.53 9.30 -35.60
N SER A 307 3.85 8.05 -35.98
CA SER A 307 2.90 7.04 -36.47
C SER A 307 1.87 6.60 -35.43
N ILE A 308 2.01 7.03 -34.17
CA ILE A 308 1.03 6.81 -33.10
C ILE A 308 -0.11 7.84 -33.15
N ALA A 309 0.07 8.97 -33.85
CA ALA A 309 -0.88 10.08 -33.82
C ALA A 309 -2.27 9.71 -34.36
N SER A 310 -2.35 8.96 -35.47
CA SER A 310 -3.63 8.54 -36.04
C SER A 310 -4.41 7.63 -35.10
N ILE A 311 -3.74 6.63 -34.51
CA ILE A 311 -4.35 5.71 -33.54
C ILE A 311 -4.77 6.44 -32.27
N ARG A 312 -3.94 7.37 -31.77
CA ARG A 312 -4.31 8.21 -30.63
C ARG A 312 -5.56 9.04 -30.91
N ASN A 313 -5.66 9.63 -32.10
CA ASN A 313 -6.84 10.40 -32.51
C ASN A 313 -8.10 9.53 -32.69
N ALA A 314 -7.95 8.29 -33.17
CA ALA A 314 -9.03 7.32 -33.23
C ALA A 314 -9.54 6.93 -31.83
N VAL A 315 -8.63 6.64 -30.90
CA VAL A 315 -8.98 6.37 -29.48
C VAL A 315 -9.64 7.60 -28.85
N LYS A 316 -9.13 8.80 -29.12
CA LYS A 316 -9.72 10.07 -28.65
C LYS A 316 -11.15 10.26 -29.16
N TYR A 317 -11.45 9.93 -30.42
CA TYR A 317 -12.82 9.96 -30.93
C TYR A 317 -13.74 9.06 -30.10
N VAL A 318 -13.38 7.78 -29.93
CA VAL A 318 -14.22 6.82 -29.20
C VAL A 318 -14.44 7.26 -27.74
N ARG A 319 -13.44 7.90 -27.13
CA ARG A 319 -13.48 8.35 -25.73
C ARG A 319 -14.10 9.74 -25.53
N SER A 320 -14.36 10.48 -26.59
CA SER A 320 -14.85 11.86 -26.48
C SER A 320 -16.33 11.98 -26.07
N SER A 321 -17.15 10.94 -26.28
CA SER A 321 -18.53 10.92 -25.78
C SER A 321 -19.06 9.51 -25.49
N PRO A 322 -20.01 9.35 -24.56
CA PRO A 322 -20.64 8.06 -24.28
C PRO A 322 -21.31 7.44 -25.52
N ALA A 323 -21.90 8.27 -26.39
CA ALA A 323 -22.55 7.81 -27.62
C ALA A 323 -21.53 7.22 -28.62
N ARG A 324 -20.36 7.86 -28.79
CA ARG A 324 -19.26 7.35 -29.64
C ARG A 324 -18.69 6.04 -29.07
N LEU A 325 -18.55 5.96 -27.75
CA LEU A 325 -18.13 4.73 -27.08
C LEU A 325 -19.14 3.59 -27.28
N GLN A 326 -20.44 3.86 -27.19
CA GLN A 326 -21.49 2.85 -27.38
C GLN A 326 -21.54 2.33 -28.83
N LYS A 327 -21.40 3.23 -29.81
CA LYS A 327 -21.26 2.82 -31.22
C LYS A 327 -20.05 1.91 -31.41
N PHE A 328 -18.90 2.27 -30.86
CA PHE A 328 -17.71 1.44 -30.93
C PHE A 328 -17.90 0.07 -30.26
N LYS A 329 -18.54 0.01 -29.09
CA LYS A 329 -18.92 -1.27 -28.46
C LYS A 329 -19.78 -2.13 -29.39
N THR A 330 -20.75 -1.53 -30.08
CA THR A 330 -21.57 -2.23 -31.08
C THR A 330 -20.71 -2.80 -32.22
N CYS A 331 -19.69 -2.08 -32.67
CA CYS A 331 -18.72 -2.60 -33.65
C CYS A 331 -17.90 -3.78 -33.09
N VAL A 332 -17.44 -3.69 -31.83
CA VAL A 332 -16.72 -4.77 -31.13
C VAL A 332 -17.57 -6.03 -31.04
N ASP A 333 -18.85 -5.90 -30.70
CA ASP A 333 -19.79 -7.03 -30.59
C ASP A 333 -20.04 -7.69 -31.96
N ARG A 334 -20.21 -6.87 -33.01
CA ARG A 334 -20.42 -7.35 -34.40
C ARG A 334 -19.19 -8.08 -34.95
N GLU A 335 -17.99 -7.61 -34.61
CA GLU A 335 -16.72 -8.27 -34.95
C GLU A 335 -16.39 -9.45 -34.04
N LYS A 336 -17.25 -9.76 -33.06
CA LYS A 336 -17.10 -10.88 -32.10
C LYS A 336 -15.75 -10.87 -31.37
N ILE A 337 -15.26 -9.68 -31.01
CA ILE A 337 -13.97 -9.53 -30.32
C ILE A 337 -14.17 -9.80 -28.82
N SER A 338 -13.72 -10.97 -28.36
CA SER A 338 -13.92 -11.49 -27.00
C SER A 338 -13.00 -10.90 -25.92
N ARG A 339 -12.57 -9.63 -26.02
CA ARG A 339 -11.63 -9.03 -25.06
C ARG A 339 -12.30 -8.04 -24.10
N GLY A 340 -12.32 -8.40 -22.82
CA GLY A 340 -12.66 -7.51 -21.72
C GLY A 340 -11.65 -6.37 -21.58
N GLY A 341 -12.03 -5.17 -21.97
CA GLY A 341 -11.25 -3.95 -21.75
C GLY A 341 -11.93 -2.71 -22.33
N LEU A 342 -12.27 -1.73 -21.49
CA LEU A 342 -12.53 -0.37 -22.00
C LEU A 342 -11.25 0.23 -22.56
N MET A 343 -11.31 0.84 -23.74
CA MET A 343 -10.17 1.62 -24.25
C MET A 343 -9.87 2.78 -23.31
N VAL A 344 -8.58 3.04 -23.08
CA VAL A 344 -8.11 4.14 -22.24
C VAL A 344 -7.24 5.04 -23.10
N LEU A 345 -7.52 6.34 -23.07
CA LEU A 345 -6.68 7.34 -23.75
C LEU A 345 -5.37 7.50 -22.97
N ASP A 346 -4.25 7.59 -23.69
CA ASP A 346 -2.96 7.75 -23.06
C ASP A 346 -2.77 9.12 -22.39
N VAL A 347 -1.84 9.17 -21.44
CA VAL A 347 -1.26 10.41 -20.92
C VAL A 347 0.06 10.60 -21.68
N PRO A 348 0.14 11.55 -22.64
CA PRO A 348 1.29 11.65 -23.56
C PRO A 348 2.65 11.81 -22.88
N THR A 349 2.66 12.37 -21.67
CA THR A 349 3.88 12.54 -20.85
C THR A 349 4.29 11.28 -20.09
N ARG A 350 3.54 10.16 -20.18
CA ARG A 350 3.82 8.87 -19.53
C ARG A 350 3.75 7.74 -20.54
N TRP A 351 4.91 7.32 -21.03
CA TRP A 351 5.01 6.36 -22.13
C TRP A 351 4.31 5.01 -21.85
N ASN A 352 4.29 4.54 -20.60
CA ASN A 352 3.59 3.31 -20.19
C ASN A 352 2.10 3.34 -20.54
N SER A 353 1.47 4.51 -20.41
CA SER A 353 0.05 4.69 -20.76
C SER A 353 -0.14 4.65 -22.28
N THR A 354 0.81 5.18 -23.06
CA THR A 354 0.83 5.06 -24.52
C THR A 354 0.99 3.60 -24.94
N TYR A 355 1.88 2.84 -24.29
CA TYR A 355 2.03 1.40 -24.52
C TYR A 355 0.72 0.65 -24.31
N LEU A 356 0.07 0.84 -23.15
CA LEU A 356 -1.21 0.20 -22.83
C LEU A 356 -2.33 0.59 -23.81
N MET A 357 -2.39 1.88 -24.20
CA MET A 357 -3.32 2.34 -25.22
C MET A 357 -3.08 1.63 -26.56
N LEU A 358 -1.83 1.54 -27.02
CA LEU A 358 -1.48 0.88 -28.28
C LEU A 358 -1.77 -0.62 -28.24
N GLU A 359 -1.38 -1.30 -27.17
CA GLU A 359 -1.62 -2.75 -26.99
C GLU A 359 -3.11 -3.07 -27.05
N LYS A 360 -3.94 -2.25 -26.40
CA LYS A 360 -5.41 -2.38 -26.47
C LYS A 360 -5.96 -1.97 -27.83
N ALA A 361 -5.51 -0.86 -28.41
CA ALA A 361 -6.02 -0.38 -29.70
C ALA A 361 -5.75 -1.37 -30.84
N VAL A 362 -4.56 -1.99 -30.88
CA VAL A 362 -4.21 -3.05 -31.83
C VAL A 362 -5.15 -4.25 -31.70
N ALA A 363 -5.61 -4.56 -30.49
CA ALA A 363 -6.56 -5.65 -30.27
C ALA A 363 -7.97 -5.35 -30.84
N PHE A 364 -8.30 -4.06 -31.03
CA PHE A 364 -9.59 -3.60 -31.54
C PHE A 364 -9.51 -3.04 -32.97
N GLU A 365 -8.43 -3.29 -33.71
CA GLU A 365 -8.21 -2.83 -35.10
C GLU A 365 -9.45 -3.05 -35.99
N LYS A 366 -10.00 -4.28 -36.01
CA LYS A 366 -11.20 -4.62 -36.79
C LYS A 366 -12.44 -3.82 -36.38
N ALA A 367 -12.59 -3.50 -35.09
CA ALA A 367 -13.70 -2.68 -34.64
C ALA A 367 -13.56 -1.22 -35.11
N PHE A 368 -12.33 -0.70 -35.23
CA PHE A 368 -12.07 0.61 -35.81
C PHE A 368 -12.28 0.63 -37.33
N GLU A 369 -11.92 -0.43 -38.03
CA GLU A 369 -12.24 -0.60 -39.46
C GLU A 369 -13.76 -0.60 -39.67
N ARG A 370 -14.49 -1.40 -38.89
CA ARG A 370 -15.95 -1.42 -38.90
C ARG A 370 -16.56 -0.05 -38.55
N LEU A 371 -16.01 0.66 -37.57
CA LEU A 371 -16.47 2.00 -37.19
C LEU A 371 -16.29 3.00 -38.34
N LYS A 372 -15.21 2.88 -39.12
CA LYS A 372 -14.97 3.71 -40.32
C LYS A 372 -15.98 3.45 -41.42
N GLU A 373 -16.44 2.21 -41.58
CA GLU A 373 -17.49 1.84 -42.53
C GLU A 373 -18.89 2.29 -42.08
N ASP A 374 -19.21 2.10 -40.79
CA ASP A 374 -20.56 2.26 -40.25
C ASP A 374 -20.87 3.70 -39.78
N ASP A 375 -19.86 4.54 -39.44
CA ASP A 375 -20.08 5.88 -38.86
C ASP A 375 -19.39 6.99 -39.67
N GLY A 376 -20.14 7.66 -40.54
CA GLY A 376 -19.64 8.81 -41.30
C GLY A 376 -19.09 9.95 -40.43
N HIS A 377 -19.58 10.09 -39.18
CA HIS A 377 -19.04 11.06 -38.23
C HIS A 377 -17.61 10.74 -37.78
N TYR A 378 -17.21 9.46 -37.81
CA TYR A 378 -15.84 9.06 -37.50
C TYR A 378 -14.87 9.54 -38.58
N THR A 379 -15.24 9.45 -39.85
CA THR A 379 -14.41 9.95 -40.95
C THR A 379 -14.32 11.49 -40.91
N ASN A 380 -15.45 12.17 -40.73
CA ASN A 380 -15.50 13.64 -40.65
C ASN A 380 -14.67 14.21 -39.49
N TRP A 381 -14.53 13.46 -38.39
CA TRP A 381 -13.70 13.87 -37.24
C TRP A 381 -12.24 14.14 -37.62
N PHE A 382 -11.71 13.47 -38.63
CA PHE A 382 -10.34 13.68 -39.09
C PHE A 382 -10.21 14.85 -40.08
N ASP A 383 -11.31 15.24 -40.72
CA ASP A 383 -11.38 16.40 -41.62
C ASP A 383 -11.54 17.73 -40.87
N GLU A 384 -12.02 17.68 -39.63
CA GLU A 384 -12.11 18.82 -38.71
C GLU A 384 -10.73 19.29 -38.22
N ASP A 385 -10.50 20.61 -38.24
CA ASP A 385 -9.27 21.21 -37.74
C ASP A 385 -9.22 21.22 -36.20
N GLU A 386 -8.06 20.87 -35.66
CA GLU A 386 -7.73 21.09 -34.25
C GLU A 386 -6.55 22.05 -34.17
N SER A 387 -6.79 23.26 -33.66
CA SER A 387 -5.75 24.29 -33.51
C SER A 387 -5.04 24.64 -34.84
N GLU A 388 -5.81 24.93 -35.89
CA GLU A 388 -5.32 25.31 -37.23
C GLU A 388 -4.54 24.22 -37.98
N LYS A 389 -4.63 22.95 -37.53
CA LYS A 389 -4.09 21.78 -38.23
C LYS A 389 -5.10 20.64 -38.29
N ARG A 390 -5.21 19.99 -39.46
CA ARG A 390 -5.98 18.76 -39.61
C ARG A 390 -5.47 17.67 -38.68
N ARG A 391 -6.39 16.93 -38.07
CA ARG A 391 -6.05 15.76 -37.25
C ARG A 391 -5.46 14.68 -38.14
N VAL A 392 -4.37 14.05 -37.68
CA VAL A 392 -3.77 12.90 -38.38
C VAL A 392 -4.73 11.72 -38.28
N GLY A 393 -5.10 11.12 -39.41
CA GLY A 393 -5.94 9.92 -39.50
C GLY A 393 -7.01 10.04 -40.60
N PRO A 394 -8.00 9.12 -40.67
CA PRO A 394 -8.15 7.92 -39.85
C PRO A 394 -6.98 6.94 -40.01
N PRO A 395 -6.74 6.03 -39.04
CA PRO A 395 -5.67 5.03 -39.15
C PRO A 395 -5.79 4.19 -40.43
N ILE A 396 -4.66 3.98 -41.09
CA ILE A 396 -4.55 3.08 -42.25
C ILE A 396 -3.83 1.78 -41.86
N ASP A 397 -3.86 0.76 -42.72
CA ASP A 397 -3.24 -0.55 -42.47
C ASP A 397 -1.76 -0.43 -42.06
N LYS A 398 -1.03 0.50 -42.68
CA LYS A 398 0.37 0.79 -42.33
C LYS A 398 0.52 1.30 -40.89
N ASP A 399 -0.43 2.09 -40.39
CA ASP A 399 -0.40 2.59 -39.01
C ASP A 399 -0.61 1.44 -38.02
N TRP A 400 -1.54 0.54 -38.30
CA TRP A 400 -1.79 -0.64 -37.48
C TRP A 400 -0.62 -1.62 -37.50
N GLU A 401 0.00 -1.83 -38.66
CA GLU A 401 1.20 -2.65 -38.79
C GLU A 401 2.37 -2.05 -37.98
N ASN A 402 2.56 -0.73 -38.06
CA ASN A 402 3.54 -0.02 -37.25
C ASN A 402 3.23 -0.12 -35.76
N ALA A 403 1.97 0.01 -35.34
CA ALA A 403 1.58 -0.13 -33.95
C ALA A 403 1.84 -1.54 -33.41
N LYS A 404 1.56 -2.60 -34.19
CA LYS A 404 1.89 -3.99 -33.84
C LYS A 404 3.40 -4.17 -33.60
N ARG A 405 4.24 -3.61 -34.49
CA ARG A 405 5.71 -3.62 -34.34
C ARG A 405 6.15 -2.86 -33.08
N LEU A 406 5.60 -1.67 -32.86
CA LEU A 406 5.91 -0.83 -31.69
C LEU A 406 5.49 -1.49 -30.38
N VAL A 407 4.30 -2.09 -30.28
CA VAL A 407 3.85 -2.82 -29.07
C VAL A 407 4.83 -3.95 -28.74
N LYS A 408 5.20 -4.76 -29.73
CA LYS A 408 6.18 -5.84 -29.51
C LYS A 408 7.52 -5.29 -29.00
N CYS A 409 8.01 -4.22 -29.61
CA CYS A 409 9.26 -3.57 -29.22
C CYS A 409 9.21 -2.96 -27.81
N LEU A 410 8.14 -2.25 -27.47
CA LEU A 410 8.01 -1.50 -26.22
C LEU A 410 7.75 -2.39 -25.00
N SER A 411 7.28 -3.63 -25.21
CA SER A 411 6.98 -4.59 -24.14
C SER A 411 8.14 -4.81 -23.16
N ILE A 412 9.38 -4.90 -23.65
CA ILE A 412 10.57 -5.11 -22.80
C ILE A 412 10.76 -3.93 -21.84
N PHE A 413 10.69 -2.70 -22.34
CA PHE A 413 10.78 -1.50 -21.51
C PHE A 413 9.66 -1.45 -20.47
N TYR A 414 8.48 -2.00 -20.80
CA TYR A 414 7.29 -1.91 -19.96
C TYR A 414 7.45 -2.84 -18.77
N HIS A 415 7.85 -4.08 -19.03
CA HIS A 415 8.18 -5.05 -18.00
C HIS A 415 9.32 -4.60 -17.09
N VAL A 416 10.37 -3.99 -17.65
CA VAL A 416 11.48 -3.44 -16.85
C VAL A 416 11.00 -2.28 -15.98
N THR A 417 10.17 -1.39 -16.52
CA THR A 417 9.63 -0.26 -15.75
C THR A 417 8.73 -0.73 -14.62
N LEU A 418 7.91 -1.77 -14.83
CA LEU A 418 7.11 -2.39 -13.76
C LEU A 418 8.00 -2.93 -12.62
N LYS A 419 9.10 -3.61 -12.96
CA LYS A 419 10.04 -4.12 -11.95
C LYS A 419 10.71 -2.99 -11.16
N PHE A 420 11.12 -1.92 -11.84
CA PHE A 420 11.68 -0.72 -11.18
C PHE A 420 10.64 0.08 -10.39
N SER A 421 9.36 -0.10 -10.68
CA SER A 421 8.24 0.55 -9.99
C SER A 421 7.77 -0.22 -8.77
N SER A 422 8.31 -1.43 -8.50
CA SER A 422 7.99 -2.19 -7.30
C SER A 422 8.37 -1.38 -6.05
N SER A 423 7.43 -1.27 -5.11
CA SER A 423 7.57 -0.47 -3.89
C SER A 423 7.67 -1.31 -2.62
N LEU A 424 7.38 -2.62 -2.71
CA LEU A 424 7.32 -3.56 -1.59
C LEU A 424 8.46 -4.57 -1.59
N THR A 425 9.27 -4.60 -2.65
CA THR A 425 10.42 -5.49 -2.78
C THR A 425 11.68 -4.69 -3.03
N VAL A 426 12.84 -5.26 -2.72
CA VAL A 426 14.12 -4.67 -3.13
C VAL A 426 14.22 -4.61 -4.65
N THR A 427 14.81 -3.52 -5.15
CA THR A 427 14.91 -3.27 -6.60
C THR A 427 16.35 -3.10 -7.07
N SER A 428 17.27 -2.68 -6.20
CA SER A 428 18.66 -2.42 -6.56
C SER A 428 19.42 -3.66 -7.02
N ASN A 429 19.20 -4.83 -6.39
CA ASN A 429 19.88 -6.08 -6.76
C ASN A 429 19.48 -6.59 -8.16
N ASN A 430 18.35 -6.16 -8.71
CA ASN A 430 17.93 -6.56 -10.05
C ASN A 430 18.25 -5.49 -11.11
N PHE A 431 18.83 -4.35 -10.71
CA PHE A 431 19.10 -3.22 -11.58
C PHE A 431 19.90 -3.64 -12.82
N LEU A 432 21.09 -4.23 -12.64
CA LEU A 432 21.95 -4.58 -13.77
C LEU A 432 21.30 -5.60 -14.70
N ASN A 433 20.62 -6.61 -14.15
CA ASN A 433 19.94 -7.64 -14.94
C ASN A 433 18.86 -7.04 -15.86
N GLU A 434 17.99 -6.18 -15.33
CA GLU A 434 16.95 -5.55 -16.14
C GLU A 434 17.53 -4.51 -17.11
N MET A 435 18.55 -3.76 -16.68
CA MET A 435 19.25 -2.82 -17.54
C MET A 435 19.98 -3.48 -18.69
N TRP A 436 20.54 -4.66 -18.46
CA TRP A 436 21.21 -5.47 -19.47
C TRP A 436 20.23 -5.91 -20.57
N LYS A 437 19.00 -6.29 -20.21
CA LYS A 437 17.93 -6.59 -21.18
C LYS A 437 17.57 -5.39 -22.04
N VAL A 438 17.45 -4.21 -21.41
CA VAL A 438 17.22 -2.95 -22.15
C VAL A 438 18.36 -2.68 -23.12
N TYR A 439 19.61 -2.84 -22.68
CA TYR A 439 20.78 -2.59 -23.52
C TYR A 439 20.84 -3.53 -24.72
N ILE A 440 20.72 -4.85 -24.52
CA ILE A 440 20.71 -5.83 -25.62
C ILE A 440 19.57 -5.51 -26.60
N HIS A 441 18.39 -5.21 -26.06
CA HIS A 441 17.24 -4.87 -26.89
C HIS A 441 17.50 -3.62 -27.72
N LEU A 442 18.04 -2.55 -27.12
CA LEU A 442 18.41 -1.33 -27.85
C LEU A 442 19.41 -1.59 -28.97
N LYS A 443 20.43 -2.40 -28.73
CA LYS A 443 21.38 -2.80 -29.78
C LYS A 443 20.70 -3.55 -30.91
N SER A 444 19.80 -4.49 -30.59
CA SER A 444 19.03 -5.19 -31.61
C SER A 444 18.10 -4.28 -32.43
N LEU A 445 17.63 -3.16 -31.86
CA LEU A 445 16.84 -2.16 -32.58
C LEU A 445 17.73 -1.34 -33.51
N VAL A 446 18.88 -0.89 -33.02
CA VAL A 446 19.88 -0.17 -33.83
C VAL A 446 20.38 -1.02 -35.00
N ASP A 447 20.53 -2.32 -34.82
CA ASP A 447 20.95 -3.25 -35.88
C ASP A 447 19.77 -3.78 -36.73
N SER A 448 18.55 -3.28 -36.50
CA SER A 448 17.36 -3.76 -37.20
C SER A 448 17.33 -3.33 -38.68
N ASN A 449 16.91 -4.24 -39.55
CA ASN A 449 16.60 -3.92 -40.96
C ASN A 449 15.26 -3.19 -41.13
N ASP A 450 14.43 -3.14 -40.08
CA ASP A 450 13.18 -2.39 -40.10
C ASP A 450 13.48 -0.90 -39.87
N PHE A 451 13.28 -0.07 -40.89
CA PHE A 451 13.58 1.36 -40.84
C PHE A 451 12.92 2.10 -39.67
N LEU A 452 11.67 1.73 -39.31
CA LEU A 452 10.96 2.36 -38.20
C LEU A 452 11.64 2.01 -36.87
N LEU A 453 11.95 0.73 -36.67
CA LEU A 453 12.59 0.25 -35.43
C LEU A 453 14.03 0.72 -35.31
N ASN A 454 14.77 0.76 -36.43
CA ASN A 454 16.12 1.29 -36.52
C ASN A 454 16.18 2.77 -36.14
N GLN A 455 15.32 3.60 -36.75
CA GLN A 455 15.25 5.03 -36.43
C GLN A 455 14.89 5.28 -34.96
N MET A 456 13.93 4.51 -34.43
CA MET A 456 13.57 4.56 -33.02
C MET A 456 14.75 4.14 -32.11
N GLY A 457 15.43 3.04 -32.48
CA GLY A 457 16.59 2.51 -31.78
C GLY A 457 17.70 3.55 -31.62
N TYR A 458 18.07 4.25 -32.70
CA TYR A 458 19.09 5.31 -32.64
C TYR A 458 18.74 6.43 -31.67
N LYS A 459 17.51 6.95 -31.72
CA LYS A 459 17.06 8.02 -30.80
C LYS A 459 17.05 7.55 -29.34
N MET A 460 16.55 6.34 -29.10
CA MET A 460 16.55 5.75 -27.76
C MET A 460 17.99 5.53 -27.25
N GLU A 461 18.91 5.07 -28.11
CA GLU A 461 20.31 4.86 -27.78
C GLU A 461 21.02 6.17 -27.39
N GLU A 462 20.80 7.25 -28.14
CA GLU A 462 21.39 8.56 -27.80
C GLU A 462 21.01 9.00 -26.38
N LYS A 463 19.74 8.83 -25.99
CA LYS A 463 19.29 9.09 -24.62
C LYS A 463 19.89 8.11 -23.62
N PHE A 464 19.96 6.83 -23.95
CA PHE A 464 20.57 5.82 -23.09
C PHE A 464 22.02 6.22 -22.74
N VAL A 465 22.82 6.53 -23.77
CA VAL A 465 24.22 6.95 -23.64
C VAL A 465 24.35 8.27 -22.87
N LYS A 466 23.43 9.22 -23.08
CA LYS A 466 23.40 10.47 -22.31
C LYS A 466 23.36 10.22 -20.81
N TYR A 467 22.50 9.31 -20.36
CA TYR A 467 22.25 9.10 -18.93
C TYR A 467 23.15 8.05 -18.27
N TRP A 468 23.39 6.93 -18.94
CA TRP A 468 24.17 5.81 -18.39
C TRP A 468 25.56 5.66 -19.00
N GLY A 469 25.82 6.31 -20.12
CA GLY A 469 27.09 6.18 -20.83
C GLY A 469 27.07 5.05 -21.85
N HIS A 470 28.11 4.97 -22.67
CA HIS A 470 28.23 3.92 -23.68
C HIS A 470 28.42 2.54 -23.04
N PHE A 471 29.00 2.52 -21.85
CA PHE A 471 29.43 1.31 -21.18
C PHE A 471 29.08 1.33 -19.69
N PHE A 472 27.99 2.01 -19.33
CA PHE A 472 27.51 2.17 -17.95
C PHE A 472 28.42 3.00 -17.02
N GLU A 473 29.36 3.77 -17.55
CA GLU A 473 30.31 4.56 -16.77
C GLU A 473 29.66 5.70 -15.94
N LYS A 474 28.41 6.08 -16.25
CA LYS A 474 27.65 7.09 -15.49
C LYS A 474 26.69 6.47 -14.47
N VAL A 475 26.62 5.14 -14.39
CA VAL A 475 25.81 4.44 -13.39
C VAL A 475 26.41 4.63 -12.01
N ASN A 476 25.56 4.80 -11.01
CA ASN A 476 26.00 4.79 -9.62
C ASN A 476 26.51 3.38 -9.26
N MET A 477 27.81 3.27 -8.94
CA MET A 477 28.47 1.99 -8.69
C MET A 477 27.83 1.18 -7.55
N LEU A 478 27.13 1.82 -6.60
CA LEU A 478 26.39 1.09 -5.56
C LEU A 478 25.27 0.19 -6.13
N LEU A 479 24.69 0.54 -7.27
CA LEU A 479 23.70 -0.32 -7.95
C LEU A 479 24.36 -1.57 -8.56
N ILE A 480 25.61 -1.45 -9.03
CA ILE A 480 26.40 -2.60 -9.48
C ILE A 480 26.79 -3.46 -8.28
N VAL A 481 27.20 -2.82 -7.17
CA VAL A 481 27.47 -3.53 -5.90
C VAL A 481 26.22 -4.27 -5.40
N ALA A 482 25.01 -3.69 -5.53
CA ALA A 482 23.77 -4.37 -5.17
C ALA A 482 23.58 -5.69 -5.94
N ASN A 483 23.93 -5.73 -7.22
CA ASN A 483 23.96 -6.97 -8.02
C ASN A 483 25.03 -7.97 -7.55
N VAL A 484 26.20 -7.50 -7.11
CA VAL A 484 27.24 -8.37 -6.53
C VAL A 484 26.78 -8.97 -5.20
N LEU A 485 26.01 -8.23 -4.41
CA LEU A 485 25.43 -8.69 -3.14
C LEU A 485 24.22 -9.63 -3.34
N ASP A 486 23.82 -9.91 -4.58
CA ASP A 486 22.89 -10.99 -4.88
C ASP A 486 23.69 -12.31 -4.97
N PRO A 487 23.43 -13.27 -4.05
CA PRO A 487 24.23 -14.50 -3.97
C PRO A 487 24.03 -15.44 -5.17
N ARG A 488 23.03 -15.19 -6.04
CA ARG A 488 22.82 -15.95 -7.29
C ARG A 488 23.71 -15.47 -8.43
N CYS A 489 24.18 -14.23 -8.36
CA CYS A 489 24.94 -13.57 -9.42
C CYS A 489 26.40 -13.37 -9.01
N LYS A 490 26.62 -12.74 -7.85
CA LYS A 490 27.94 -12.33 -7.34
C LYS A 490 28.75 -11.52 -8.38
N LEU A 491 30.06 -11.43 -8.16
CA LEU A 491 30.95 -10.65 -9.02
C LEU A 491 31.07 -11.27 -10.43
N ASP A 492 31.08 -12.59 -10.53
CA ASP A 492 31.29 -13.28 -11.81
C ASP A 492 30.22 -12.97 -12.84
N PHE A 493 28.94 -12.89 -12.44
CA PHE A 493 27.86 -12.47 -13.33
C PHE A 493 28.03 -11.04 -13.84
N VAL A 494 28.43 -10.11 -12.94
CA VAL A 494 28.67 -8.71 -13.31
C VAL A 494 29.78 -8.64 -14.35
N ILE A 495 30.91 -9.30 -14.09
CA ILE A 495 32.03 -9.36 -15.04
C ILE A 495 31.59 -10.02 -16.35
N TRP A 496 30.83 -11.12 -16.32
CA TRP A 496 30.31 -11.76 -17.53
C TRP A 496 29.48 -10.80 -18.40
N CYS A 497 28.59 -10.00 -17.80
CA CYS A 497 27.84 -8.97 -18.54
C CYS A 497 28.81 -8.00 -19.23
N PHE A 498 29.75 -7.44 -18.47
CA PHE A 498 30.68 -6.43 -18.97
C PHE A 498 31.74 -6.96 -19.94
N SER A 499 32.09 -8.25 -19.90
CA SER A 499 32.99 -8.90 -20.86
C SER A 499 32.45 -8.87 -22.29
N SER A 500 31.14 -8.73 -22.45
CA SER A 500 30.52 -8.57 -23.77
C SER A 500 30.60 -7.14 -24.31
N LEU A 501 30.94 -6.16 -23.46
CA LEU A 501 31.00 -4.73 -23.82
C LEU A 501 32.42 -4.18 -23.94
N TYR A 502 33.29 -4.65 -23.05
CA TYR A 502 34.60 -4.08 -22.81
C TYR A 502 35.69 -5.02 -23.27
N ASP A 503 36.85 -4.44 -23.63
CA ASP A 503 38.07 -5.21 -23.77
C ASP A 503 38.48 -5.81 -22.40
N ILE A 504 39.31 -6.85 -22.46
CA ILE A 504 39.71 -7.59 -21.25
C ILE A 504 40.38 -6.68 -20.21
N ARG A 505 41.10 -5.64 -20.64
CA ARG A 505 41.78 -4.69 -19.75
C ARG A 505 40.78 -3.87 -18.94
N LYS A 506 39.75 -3.32 -19.58
CA LYS A 506 38.69 -2.56 -18.91
C LYS A 506 37.82 -3.44 -18.02
N VAL A 507 37.59 -4.70 -18.41
CA VAL A 507 36.88 -5.67 -17.56
C VAL A 507 37.68 -5.93 -16.28
N ASP A 508 39.00 -6.10 -16.37
CA ASP A 508 39.87 -6.30 -15.22
C ASP A 508 39.95 -5.04 -14.34
N GLU A 509 39.98 -3.85 -14.95
CA GLU A 509 39.91 -2.58 -14.22
C GLU A 509 38.57 -2.45 -13.46
N LEU A 510 37.44 -2.74 -14.10
CA LEU A 510 36.13 -2.73 -13.46
C LEU A 510 36.05 -3.74 -12.31
N ARG A 511 36.58 -4.95 -12.52
CA ARG A 511 36.69 -5.98 -11.47
C ARG A 511 37.47 -5.47 -10.27
N ALA A 512 38.62 -4.83 -10.49
CA ALA A 512 39.43 -4.24 -9.44
C ALA A 512 38.68 -3.12 -8.72
N ASN A 513 38.06 -2.21 -9.46
CA ASN A 513 37.30 -1.08 -8.90
C ASN A 513 36.11 -1.52 -8.04
N ILE A 514 35.38 -2.55 -8.45
CA ILE A 514 34.26 -3.11 -7.66
C ILE A 514 34.78 -3.74 -6.36
N LYS A 515 35.87 -4.51 -6.42
CA LYS A 515 36.50 -5.10 -5.23
C LYS A 515 37.02 -4.03 -4.29
N GLU A 516 37.73 -3.04 -4.80
CA GLU A 516 38.23 -1.91 -4.01
C GLU A 516 37.10 -1.15 -3.34
N LEU A 517 35.98 -0.91 -4.04
CA LEU A 517 34.80 -0.28 -3.47
C LEU A 517 34.20 -1.11 -2.32
N LEU A 518 34.06 -2.43 -2.51
CA LEU A 518 33.58 -3.34 -1.45
C LEU A 518 34.49 -3.30 -0.22
N LEU A 519 35.81 -3.27 -0.41
CA LEU A 519 36.78 -3.16 0.68
C LEU A 519 36.71 -1.80 1.39
N LYS A 520 36.59 -0.69 0.64
CA LYS A 520 36.38 0.65 1.23
C LYS A 520 35.08 0.74 2.04
N LEU A 521 34.01 0.09 1.57
CA LEU A 521 32.77 -0.03 2.33
C LEU A 521 32.99 -0.85 3.60
N LEU A 522 33.71 -1.98 3.51
CA LEU A 522 34.05 -2.82 4.65
C LEU A 522 34.83 -2.03 5.72
N GLU A 523 35.84 -1.25 5.33
CA GLU A 523 36.61 -0.40 6.24
C GLU A 523 35.73 0.66 6.92
N ASN A 524 34.87 1.33 6.14
CA ASN A 524 33.97 2.36 6.66
C ASN A 524 32.99 1.81 7.71
N TYR A 525 32.46 0.59 7.50
CA TYR A 525 31.55 -0.06 8.44
C TYR A 525 32.28 -0.81 9.58
N GLY A 526 33.49 -1.32 9.34
CA GLY A 526 34.32 -2.00 10.33
C GLY A 526 34.78 -1.08 11.45
N GLY A 527 35.07 0.19 11.12
CA GLY A 527 35.34 1.24 12.12
C GLY A 527 34.16 1.51 13.06
N GLU A 528 32.91 1.29 12.62
CA GLU A 528 31.71 1.44 13.45
C GLU A 528 31.53 0.27 14.43
N SER A 529 31.74 -0.96 13.97
CA SER A 529 31.55 -2.17 14.80
C SER A 529 32.53 -2.24 15.99
N ASN A 530 33.78 -1.78 15.82
CA ASN A 530 34.76 -1.73 16.90
C ASN A 530 34.47 -0.64 17.94
N ARG A 531 33.84 0.49 17.55
CA ARG A 531 33.42 1.54 18.49
C ARG A 531 32.23 1.09 19.35
N ASN A 532 31.24 0.41 18.76
CA ASN A 532 30.06 -0.10 19.49
C ASN A 532 30.39 -1.28 20.43
N ARG A 533 31.46 -2.06 20.17
CA ARG A 533 31.96 -3.05 21.14
C ARG A 533 32.60 -2.42 22.38
N GLY A 534 33.20 -1.22 22.26
CA GLY A 534 33.83 -0.51 23.37
C GLY A 534 32.84 0.06 24.40
N GLU A 535 31.61 0.38 23.99
CA GLU A 535 30.58 0.95 24.89
C GLU A 535 29.77 -0.13 25.64
N ARG A 536 29.73 -1.37 25.13
CA ARG A 536 28.96 -2.47 25.75
C ARG A 536 29.68 -3.15 26.93
N CYS A 537 30.95 -2.81 27.19
CA CYS A 537 31.77 -3.39 28.26
C CYS A 537 32.02 -2.46 29.46
N ARG A 538 31.15 -1.47 29.73
CA ARG A 538 31.17 -0.70 30.99
C ARG A 538 29.90 -0.96 31.81
N ALA A 539 29.76 -2.19 32.29
CA ALA A 539 28.84 -2.49 33.37
C ALA A 539 29.52 -3.44 34.36
N VAL A 540 29.74 -2.90 35.56
CA VAL A 540 30.02 -3.58 36.84
C VAL A 540 31.30 -4.43 36.89
N HIS A 541 32.43 -3.77 37.21
CA HIS A 541 33.48 -4.43 37.99
C HIS A 541 33.00 -4.50 39.44
N ASP A 542 32.58 -5.67 39.88
CA ASP A 542 32.57 -6.02 41.29
C ASP A 542 33.02 -7.47 41.48
N GLY A 543 33.80 -7.69 42.54
CA GLY A 543 34.03 -8.98 43.19
C GLY A 543 34.72 -10.09 42.41
N ALA A 544 36.00 -10.32 42.72
CA ALA A 544 36.68 -11.57 42.43
C ALA A 544 35.92 -12.79 42.98
N SER A 545 35.70 -13.82 42.15
CA SER A 545 35.52 -15.20 42.60
C SER A 545 36.02 -16.16 41.53
N SER A 546 36.95 -17.00 41.93
CA SER A 546 37.52 -18.10 41.16
C SER A 546 36.44 -19.13 40.82
N SER A 547 36.16 -19.34 39.53
CA SER A 547 35.40 -20.50 39.08
C SER A 547 36.17 -21.23 37.98
N VAL A 548 36.45 -22.49 38.28
CA VAL A 548 37.06 -23.54 37.47
C VAL A 548 36.75 -23.40 35.97
N GLU A 549 37.78 -23.28 35.14
CA GLU A 549 37.65 -23.42 33.69
C GLU A 549 37.12 -24.82 33.38
N SER A 550 35.88 -24.89 32.92
CA SER A 550 35.33 -26.12 32.35
C SER A 550 36.16 -26.49 31.12
N PHE A 551 36.89 -27.61 31.21
CA PHE A 551 37.52 -28.29 30.09
C PHE A 551 36.41 -28.78 29.13
N ASP A 552 35.94 -27.92 28.24
CA ASP A 552 34.99 -28.29 27.19
C ASP A 552 35.75 -28.84 25.96
N PRO A 553 35.63 -30.15 25.66
CA PRO A 553 36.27 -30.77 24.51
C PRO A 553 35.83 -30.13 23.18
N PHE A 554 34.61 -29.57 23.09
CA PHE A 554 34.14 -28.88 21.89
C PHE A 554 34.89 -27.57 21.62
N THR A 555 35.20 -26.80 22.67
CA THR A 555 35.99 -25.57 22.55
C THR A 555 37.43 -25.87 22.13
N GLN A 556 38.02 -26.96 22.61
CA GLN A 556 39.36 -27.41 22.22
C GLN A 556 39.41 -28.00 20.80
N PHE A 557 38.39 -28.77 20.41
CA PHE A 557 38.22 -29.26 19.04
C PHE A 557 37.99 -28.12 18.03
N LYS A 558 37.22 -27.10 18.40
CA LYS A 558 37.01 -25.89 17.59
C LYS A 558 38.33 -25.13 17.39
N LYS A 559 39.11 -24.90 18.45
CA LYS A 559 40.45 -24.31 18.36
C LYS A 559 41.41 -25.12 17.49
N MET A 560 41.39 -26.46 17.61
CA MET A 560 42.22 -27.36 16.81
C MET A 560 41.84 -27.36 15.32
N LYS A 561 40.54 -27.26 15.01
CA LYS A 561 40.04 -27.17 13.63
C LYS A 561 40.29 -25.78 13.02
N GLU A 562 40.21 -24.72 13.82
CA GLU A 562 40.57 -23.35 13.43
C GLU A 562 42.08 -23.21 13.16
N SER A 563 42.94 -23.90 13.91
CA SER A 563 44.39 -23.95 13.64
C SER A 563 44.79 -24.86 12.48
N SER A 564 43.87 -25.66 11.93
CA SER A 564 44.11 -26.53 10.77
C SER A 564 43.58 -25.94 9.46
N ASN A 565 42.82 -24.84 9.52
CA ASN A 565 42.15 -24.17 8.40
C ASN A 565 42.73 -22.74 8.20
N ASP A 566 44.06 -22.64 8.12
CA ASP A 566 44.79 -21.37 7.95
C ASP A 566 44.38 -20.54 6.71
N ASP A 567 43.66 -21.14 5.75
CA ASP A 567 43.22 -20.46 4.51
C ASP A 567 41.85 -19.74 4.63
N ILE A 568 41.09 -19.93 5.72
CA ILE A 568 39.76 -19.29 5.92
C ILE A 568 39.78 -18.26 7.06
N SER A 569 40.68 -18.41 8.04
CA SER A 569 40.75 -17.55 9.24
C SER A 569 41.21 -16.11 8.95
N GLY A 570 41.95 -15.89 7.86
CA GLY A 570 42.47 -14.56 7.47
C GLY A 570 41.65 -13.79 6.44
N LYS A 571 40.61 -14.39 5.84
CA LYS A 571 39.82 -13.77 4.76
C LYS A 571 38.76 -12.83 5.34
N ASN A 572 38.66 -11.63 4.78
CA ASN A 572 37.60 -10.69 5.14
C ASN A 572 36.23 -11.15 4.60
N ASP A 573 35.13 -10.54 5.08
CA ASP A 573 33.76 -10.92 4.70
C ASP A 573 33.55 -10.97 3.17
N VAL A 574 34.15 -10.02 2.44
CA VAL A 574 34.01 -9.89 0.98
C VAL A 574 34.70 -11.06 0.27
N GLU A 575 35.94 -11.36 0.63
CA GLU A 575 36.69 -12.49 0.05
C GLU A 575 35.99 -13.81 0.30
N LYS A 576 35.51 -14.01 1.52
CA LYS A 576 34.74 -15.20 1.89
C LYS A 576 33.47 -15.32 1.04
N TYR A 577 32.65 -14.27 1.00
CA TYR A 577 31.40 -14.26 0.21
C TYR A 577 31.62 -14.50 -1.28
N LEU A 578 32.63 -13.85 -1.87
CA LEU A 578 32.94 -13.97 -3.31
C LEU A 578 33.56 -15.32 -3.68
N SER A 579 34.25 -16.00 -2.75
CA SER A 579 34.85 -17.32 -2.98
C SER A 579 33.83 -18.47 -2.95
N GLU A 580 32.69 -18.27 -2.30
CA GLU A 580 31.65 -19.30 -2.19
C GLU A 580 30.85 -19.44 -3.49
N THR A 581 30.31 -20.63 -3.73
CA THR A 581 29.46 -20.92 -4.89
C THR A 581 28.21 -20.03 -4.93
N CYS A 582 27.76 -19.71 -6.14
CA CYS A 582 26.50 -18.99 -6.34
C CYS A 582 25.29 -19.85 -5.98
N GLU A 583 24.24 -19.21 -5.46
CA GLU A 583 22.95 -19.84 -5.25
C GLU A 583 22.23 -20.09 -6.59
N SER A 584 21.34 -21.08 -6.63
CA SER A 584 20.60 -21.41 -7.86
C SER A 584 19.67 -20.27 -8.30
N ALA A 585 19.87 -19.80 -9.54
CA ALA A 585 19.03 -18.78 -10.16
C ALA A 585 17.60 -19.26 -10.48
N SER A 586 17.36 -20.57 -10.48
CA SER A 586 16.09 -21.18 -10.88
C SER A 586 15.08 -21.33 -9.73
N ASN A 587 15.43 -20.95 -8.50
CA ASN A 587 14.52 -21.04 -7.36
C ASN A 587 13.49 -19.89 -7.39
N PRO A 588 12.20 -20.16 -7.66
CA PRO A 588 11.18 -19.11 -7.74
C PRO A 588 10.78 -18.54 -6.37
N GLN A 589 11.12 -19.22 -5.27
CA GLN A 589 10.84 -18.78 -3.90
C GLN A 589 12.05 -18.08 -3.24
N PHE A 590 13.11 -17.81 -3.99
CA PHE A 590 14.29 -17.16 -3.45
C PHE A 590 13.99 -15.71 -3.04
N ASP A 591 14.18 -15.42 -1.75
CA ASP A 591 14.11 -14.08 -1.19
C ASP A 591 15.49 -13.66 -0.66
N ILE A 592 16.03 -12.59 -1.25
CA ILE A 592 17.38 -12.11 -0.95
C ILE A 592 17.50 -11.58 0.49
N LEU A 593 16.45 -10.96 1.04
CA LEU A 593 16.47 -10.43 2.40
C LEU A 593 16.52 -11.57 3.42
N THR A 594 15.73 -12.62 3.20
CA THR A 594 15.75 -13.84 4.01
C THR A 594 17.10 -14.54 3.92
N TRP A 595 17.71 -14.61 2.72
CA TRP A 595 19.05 -15.20 2.58
C TRP A 595 20.10 -14.46 3.40
N TRP A 596 20.11 -13.12 3.34
CA TRP A 596 21.03 -12.31 4.13
C TRP A 596 20.71 -12.31 5.63
N LYS A 597 19.44 -12.46 6.03
CA LYS A 597 19.05 -12.69 7.43
C LYS A 597 19.71 -13.95 8.00
N LEU A 598 19.66 -15.04 7.24
CA LEU A 598 20.20 -16.34 7.65
C LEU A 598 21.74 -16.38 7.59
N ASN A 599 22.34 -15.74 6.59
CA ASN A 599 23.80 -15.74 6.39
C ASN A 599 24.51 -14.55 7.03
N GLY A 600 23.80 -13.57 7.57
CA GLY A 600 24.35 -12.37 8.18
C GLY A 600 25.41 -12.64 9.25
N PRO A 601 25.21 -13.60 10.18
CA PRO A 601 26.24 -13.98 11.15
C PRO A 601 27.55 -14.51 10.54
N ARG A 602 27.53 -15.00 9.29
CA ARG A 602 28.73 -15.46 8.57
C ARG A 602 29.52 -14.31 7.95
N TYR A 603 28.88 -13.16 7.74
CA TYR A 603 29.42 -11.94 7.13
C TYR A 603 28.95 -10.69 7.92
N PRO A 604 29.44 -10.49 9.15
CA PRO A 604 28.89 -9.51 10.08
C PRO A 604 28.96 -8.06 9.61
N ILE A 605 29.98 -7.67 8.83
CA ILE A 605 30.11 -6.31 8.29
C ILE A 605 29.44 -6.23 6.92
N LEU A 606 29.64 -7.24 6.05
CA LEU A 606 29.05 -7.24 4.71
C LEU A 606 27.52 -7.31 4.73
N SER A 607 26.93 -7.96 5.73
CA SER A 607 25.48 -7.97 5.91
C SER A 607 24.92 -6.59 6.28
N GLN A 608 25.67 -5.75 7.02
CA GLN A 608 25.28 -4.36 7.26
C GLN A 608 25.36 -3.53 5.98
N ILE A 609 26.40 -3.75 5.16
CA ILE A 609 26.52 -3.13 3.84
C ILE A 609 25.35 -3.57 2.94
N ALA A 610 25.02 -4.85 2.92
CA ALA A 610 23.89 -5.38 2.15
C ALA A 610 22.56 -4.78 2.60
N LYS A 611 22.35 -4.62 3.92
CA LYS A 611 21.15 -3.97 4.47
C LYS A 611 20.97 -2.54 3.93
N ASP A 612 22.04 -1.75 3.84
CA ASP A 612 21.95 -0.38 3.34
C ASP A 612 21.91 -0.29 1.79
N VAL A 613 22.65 -1.16 1.09
CA VAL A 613 22.71 -1.21 -0.39
C VAL A 613 21.44 -1.77 -1.02
N LEU A 614 20.85 -2.81 -0.42
CA LEU A 614 19.60 -3.39 -0.90
C LEU A 614 18.40 -2.48 -0.63
N ALA A 615 18.51 -1.58 0.35
CA ALA A 615 17.50 -0.55 0.62
C ALA A 615 17.48 0.59 -0.40
N ILE A 616 18.46 0.69 -1.31
CA ILE A 616 18.48 1.72 -2.36
C ILE A 616 17.30 1.49 -3.32
N PRO A 617 16.35 2.44 -3.42
CA PRO A 617 15.32 2.38 -4.45
C PRO A 617 15.91 2.82 -5.80
N VAL A 618 15.66 2.06 -6.87
CA VAL A 618 16.11 2.45 -8.22
C VAL A 618 15.23 3.52 -8.88
N SER A 619 14.12 3.89 -8.23
CA SER A 619 13.05 4.73 -8.78
C SER A 619 12.43 5.66 -7.73
N THR A 620 11.97 6.83 -8.17
CA THR A 620 11.14 7.77 -7.40
C THR A 620 9.67 7.40 -7.36
N VAL A 621 9.24 6.33 -8.05
CA VAL A 621 7.82 5.88 -8.07
C VAL A 621 7.26 5.68 -6.66
N ALA A 622 8.10 5.28 -5.71
CA ALA A 622 7.72 5.21 -4.31
C ALA A 622 7.26 6.55 -3.73
N SER A 623 7.92 7.65 -4.07
CA SER A 623 7.52 9.02 -3.74
C SER A 623 6.35 9.48 -4.62
N GLU A 624 6.36 9.16 -5.91
CA GLU A 624 5.26 9.51 -6.83
C GLU A 624 3.92 8.90 -6.41
N SER A 625 3.94 7.70 -5.80
CA SER A 625 2.74 7.04 -5.29
C SER A 625 2.03 7.83 -4.19
N ALA A 626 2.76 8.68 -3.46
CA ALA A 626 2.16 9.60 -2.49
C ALA A 626 1.24 10.62 -3.17
N PHE A 627 1.50 10.93 -4.45
CA PHE A 627 0.63 11.74 -5.28
C PHE A 627 -0.51 10.91 -5.89
N SER A 628 -0.40 9.61 -6.11
CA SER A 628 -1.45 8.84 -6.81
C SER A 628 -2.36 7.97 -5.94
N THR A 629 -2.21 8.00 -4.61
CA THR A 629 -3.08 7.23 -3.70
C THR A 629 -4.52 7.75 -3.85
N GLY A 630 -5.43 6.96 -4.45
CA GLY A 630 -6.85 7.32 -4.65
C GLY A 630 -7.29 7.71 -6.08
N GLY A 631 -6.42 7.65 -7.09
CA GLY A 631 -6.81 7.88 -8.50
C GLY A 631 -7.07 9.35 -8.89
N ARG A 632 -7.19 10.26 -7.93
CA ARG A 632 -7.14 11.73 -8.13
C ARG A 632 -6.24 12.35 -7.06
N ILE A 633 -5.17 13.00 -7.52
CA ILE A 633 -3.94 13.29 -6.75
C ILE A 633 -4.16 14.22 -5.53
N LEU A 634 -5.08 15.16 -5.67
CA LEU A 634 -5.72 15.90 -4.60
C LEU A 634 -7.14 16.09 -5.11
N ASP A 635 -8.06 15.27 -4.62
CA ASP A 635 -9.47 15.48 -4.94
C ASP A 635 -9.94 16.86 -4.37
N PRO A 636 -11.09 17.37 -4.80
CA PRO A 636 -11.62 18.64 -4.29
C PRO A 636 -11.69 18.72 -2.76
N PHE A 637 -11.86 17.58 -2.08
CA PHE A 637 -11.86 17.52 -0.62
C PHE A 637 -10.45 17.73 -0.05
N ARG A 638 -9.43 16.98 -0.48
CA ARG A 638 -8.04 17.17 -0.01
C ARG A 638 -7.49 18.54 -0.36
N SER A 639 -7.84 19.08 -1.52
CA SER A 639 -7.52 20.44 -1.95
C SER A 639 -8.18 21.54 -1.12
N SER A 640 -9.20 21.22 -0.32
CA SER A 640 -9.84 22.17 0.62
C SER A 640 -9.21 22.18 2.01
N LEU A 641 -8.34 21.21 2.31
CA LEU A 641 -7.72 21.04 3.62
C LEU A 641 -6.44 21.86 3.75
N THR A 642 -6.04 22.15 5.00
CA THR A 642 -4.74 22.78 5.26
C THR A 642 -3.60 21.82 4.92
N HIS A 643 -2.44 22.36 4.51
CA HIS A 643 -1.27 21.54 4.16
C HIS A 643 -0.86 20.56 5.27
N LYS A 644 -0.95 20.96 6.53
CA LYS A 644 -0.66 20.08 7.69
C LYS A 644 -1.63 18.90 7.78
N THR A 645 -2.90 19.11 7.47
CA THR A 645 -3.91 18.05 7.49
C THR A 645 -3.69 17.08 6.33
N VAL A 646 -3.38 17.60 5.13
CA VAL A 646 -3.04 16.77 3.96
C VAL A 646 -1.81 15.91 4.24
N GLU A 647 -0.75 16.50 4.79
CA GLU A 647 0.45 15.78 5.21
C GLU A 647 0.11 14.69 6.21
N SER A 648 -0.70 15.00 7.24
CA SER A 648 -1.08 14.04 8.27
C SER A 648 -1.82 12.85 7.66
N LEU A 649 -2.76 13.08 6.75
CA LEU A 649 -3.50 12.03 6.06
C LEU A 649 -2.59 11.13 5.21
N ILE A 650 -1.78 11.73 4.33
CA ILE A 650 -0.91 10.99 3.40
C ILE A 650 0.12 10.15 4.17
N CYS A 651 0.80 10.76 5.14
CA CYS A 651 1.80 10.09 5.94
C CYS A 651 1.18 8.97 6.78
N THR A 652 0.12 9.24 7.54
CA THR A 652 -0.53 8.21 8.37
C THR A 652 -1.14 7.09 7.53
N GLN A 653 -1.70 7.39 6.36
CA GLN A 653 -2.19 6.36 5.43
C GLN A 653 -1.05 5.42 5.01
N ASN A 654 0.12 5.97 4.63
CA ASN A 654 1.30 5.18 4.29
C ASN A 654 1.79 4.32 5.47
N TRP A 655 1.80 4.85 6.68
CA TRP A 655 2.25 4.13 7.88
C TRP A 655 1.26 3.02 8.31
N LEU A 656 -0.04 3.25 8.15
CA LEU A 656 -1.09 2.27 8.47
C LEU A 656 -1.22 1.15 7.43
N ARG A 657 -0.97 1.44 6.15
CA ARG A 657 -0.99 0.42 5.08
C ARG A 657 0.25 -0.47 5.14
N SER A 658 1.38 0.06 5.58
CA SER A 658 2.62 -0.72 5.70
C SER A 658 2.71 -1.63 6.93
N THR A 659 1.78 -1.51 7.89
CA THR A 659 1.64 -2.40 9.05
C THR A 659 0.65 -3.55 8.82
N LEU A 660 -0.06 -3.55 7.69
CA LEU A 660 -1.05 -4.55 7.33
C LEU A 660 -0.75 -5.11 5.93
N LEU A 661 -0.45 -6.40 5.87
CA LEU A 661 -0.27 -7.12 4.61
C LEU A 661 -1.49 -6.90 3.67
N GLY A 662 -1.22 -6.35 2.49
CA GLY A 662 -2.15 -6.21 1.37
C GLY A 662 -2.60 -4.78 1.10
N GLU A 663 -2.05 -4.15 0.06
CA GLU A 663 -2.73 -3.03 -0.61
C GLU A 663 -4.02 -3.58 -1.24
N CYS A 664 -5.14 -3.38 -0.58
CA CYS A 664 -6.46 -3.59 -1.19
C CYS A 664 -6.89 -2.24 -1.79
N THR A 665 -6.43 -1.97 -3.01
CA THR A 665 -6.91 -0.81 -3.76
C THR A 665 -8.27 -1.21 -4.34
N ILE A 666 -9.36 -0.75 -3.73
CA ILE A 666 -10.70 -0.86 -4.28
C ILE A 666 -10.77 0.16 -5.43
N GLN A 667 -10.32 -0.23 -6.60
CA GLN A 667 -10.57 0.50 -7.84
C GLN A 667 -11.56 -0.35 -8.64
N PRO A 668 -12.65 0.25 -9.15
CA PRO A 668 -13.61 -0.48 -9.96
C PRO A 668 -12.88 -1.09 -11.15
N SER A 669 -12.72 -2.41 -11.12
CA SER A 669 -12.14 -3.17 -12.22
C SER A 669 -13.23 -3.56 -13.19
N GLN A 670 -12.84 -3.94 -14.40
CA GLN A 670 -13.80 -4.49 -15.35
C GLN A 670 -14.40 -5.81 -14.84
N GLU A 671 -13.63 -6.63 -14.12
CA GLU A 671 -14.14 -7.84 -13.45
C GLU A 671 -15.19 -7.49 -12.39
N GLU A 672 -15.05 -6.36 -11.70
CA GLU A 672 -16.03 -5.87 -10.73
C GLU A 672 -17.32 -5.39 -11.43
N ALA A 673 -17.20 -4.70 -12.56
CA ALA A 673 -18.33 -4.31 -13.39
C ALA A 673 -19.07 -5.52 -13.97
N GLU A 674 -18.34 -6.50 -14.50
CA GLU A 674 -18.88 -7.78 -15.00
C GLU A 674 -19.53 -8.59 -13.86
N PHE A 675 -18.99 -8.52 -12.64
CA PHE A 675 -19.62 -9.08 -11.45
C PHE A 675 -20.96 -8.41 -11.14
N TYR A 676 -21.04 -7.07 -11.16
CA TYR A 676 -22.31 -6.38 -10.95
C TYR A 676 -23.32 -6.71 -12.06
N GLU A 677 -22.91 -6.74 -13.33
CA GLU A 677 -23.76 -7.15 -14.46
C GLU A 677 -24.25 -8.60 -14.33
N LEU A 678 -23.39 -9.52 -13.85
CA LEU A 678 -23.78 -10.91 -13.57
C LEU A 678 -24.80 -10.99 -12.44
N VAL A 679 -24.58 -10.26 -11.33
CA VAL A 679 -25.52 -10.20 -10.20
C VAL A 679 -26.86 -9.63 -10.63
N GLU A 680 -26.86 -8.57 -11.44
CA GLU A 680 -28.07 -8.01 -12.04
C GLU A 680 -28.77 -9.04 -12.93
N THR A 681 -28.02 -9.78 -13.76
CA THR A 681 -28.57 -10.81 -14.64
C THR A 681 -29.11 -12.03 -13.85
N GLU A 682 -28.49 -12.37 -12.73
CA GLU A 682 -28.98 -13.39 -11.80
C GLU A 682 -30.25 -12.95 -11.07
N PHE A 683 -30.32 -11.68 -10.65
CA PHE A 683 -31.49 -11.13 -9.97
C PHE A 683 -32.66 -10.89 -10.93
N LEU A 684 -32.38 -10.49 -12.18
CA LEU A 684 -33.36 -10.25 -13.24
C LEU A 684 -33.76 -11.51 -14.01
N ARG A 685 -33.16 -12.67 -13.72
CA ARG A 685 -33.66 -13.95 -14.21
C ARG A 685 -35.08 -14.11 -13.67
N PRO A 686 -36.13 -14.19 -14.51
CA PRO A 686 -37.49 -14.31 -14.00
C PRO A 686 -37.59 -15.59 -13.16
N MET A 687 -38.43 -15.57 -12.11
CA MET A 687 -38.83 -16.72 -11.30
C MET A 687 -39.59 -17.79 -12.12
N GLN A 688 -39.10 -18.16 -13.31
CA GLN A 688 -39.58 -19.26 -14.13
C GLN A 688 -39.05 -20.58 -13.54
N SER A 689 -39.46 -20.89 -12.32
CA SER A 689 -39.39 -22.24 -11.74
C SER A 689 -40.29 -22.45 -10.52
N GLN A 690 -41.24 -21.55 -10.23
CA GLN A 690 -42.28 -21.79 -9.21
C GLN A 690 -43.72 -21.80 -9.74
N GLU A 691 -43.98 -21.36 -10.98
CA GLU A 691 -45.33 -21.41 -11.59
C GLU A 691 -45.59 -22.66 -12.46
N GLN A 692 -44.59 -23.54 -12.69
CA GLN A 692 -44.78 -24.79 -13.44
C GLN A 692 -45.10 -26.02 -12.56
N GLN A 693 -45.30 -25.84 -11.25
CA GLN A 693 -45.74 -26.91 -10.35
C GLN A 693 -47.18 -26.76 -9.83
N GLN A 694 -47.92 -25.73 -10.25
CA GLN A 694 -49.33 -25.54 -9.88
C GLN A 694 -50.33 -25.69 -11.04
N VAL A 695 -49.88 -26.05 -12.25
CA VAL A 695 -50.75 -26.33 -13.41
C VAL A 695 -50.68 -27.81 -13.81
N ALA A 696 -50.31 -28.69 -12.88
CA ALA A 696 -50.35 -30.15 -13.05
C ALA A 696 -51.25 -30.86 -12.02
N GLU A 697 -52.10 -30.10 -11.31
CA GLU A 697 -53.13 -30.62 -10.39
C GLU A 697 -54.51 -29.96 -10.59
N GLU A 698 -54.87 -29.62 -11.83
CA GLU A 698 -56.28 -29.46 -12.24
C GLU A 698 -56.59 -30.24 -13.52
#